data_AF-A0A244CS60-F1
#
_entry.id   AF-A0A244CS60-F1
#
_cell.length_a   1.000
_cell.length_b   1.000
_cell.length_c   1.000
_cell.angle_alpha   90.00
_cell.angle_beta   90.00
_cell.angle_gamma   90.00
#
_symmetry.space_group_name_H-M   'P 1'
#
loop_
_entity.id
_entity.type
_entity.pdbx_description
1 polymer ?
#
loop_
_entity_poly.entity_id
_entity_poly.type
_entity_poly.pdbx_seq_one_letter_code
_entity_poly.pdbx_strand_id
1 'polypeptide(L)'
;MIKNAPIEFNEQGTPVSTQFDDVYFSNENGLLESDYVFYQQNDISQRLLNHDNARFVIAETGFGTGLNFLNTWYQFNLQHDKSVQQLHFVSFEKYPISKTQLIEILKQWPTLTCYAEQLTSLYPTSLKGCHRLEFQQGHIILDLWFGDVQDGINNMPYLSQGWIDAWYLDGFAPSKNPEMWQQSLFNEMAHLGRAGCTLATFTAAGDVRRGLIEAGFTVSKRKGFGKKREMLVGALTSPTAKSNATPYFMRPGHTPKKVAIIGGGIAAANIALALAKKGLEFDVFCQAEALASEASGNQQGALYPHIQVDVSNSSEFFAHAFYYARRTYDQLLQSGHHFDHQWCGVLLQAVKPAKLAFQENLLTKQHWPTSLIYGVDEKESEIISGVRTPYRGLFIPDGGWINPPSLIQALFDAAYKCVPFSLHLNCEVQQLHNHNNQWQLQTSLGDFTNYSHVVIACGDQSHQFKQSAELPLVPVRGQVSQINATHHSKTLKTVLCHKGYFTPHYRDQHCMGATFDKGESNTEVRESDNQLNFSQFNDFYAQCDFASELSTIDSAKAAIRCTVIDHLPLAGQVTDSEQFALSFAPIKKGQYHSFLPYHSSQPGLYSLTALGARGLCSAPLLAEMIACEMLGYPLPVSKRVADALHPARFNFRQLKKGH
;
A
#
# COMPACT_ATOMS: atom_id res chain seq x y z
N MET A 1 -1.76 14.96 -13.37
CA MET A 1 -2.76 14.85 -12.29
C MET A 1 -3.98 14.12 -12.84
N ILE A 2 -4.62 13.25 -12.06
CA ILE A 2 -5.89 12.63 -12.45
C ILE A 2 -6.98 13.70 -12.37
N LYS A 3 -7.80 13.82 -13.40
CA LYS A 3 -8.95 14.74 -13.42
C LYS A 3 -10.22 13.96 -13.10
N ASN A 4 -11.12 14.55 -12.33
CA ASN A 4 -12.42 13.94 -12.11
C ASN A 4 -13.27 13.98 -13.39
N ALA A 5 -14.19 13.02 -13.53
CA ALA A 5 -15.14 13.02 -14.65
C ALA A 5 -16.04 14.26 -14.62
N PRO A 6 -16.24 14.95 -15.75
CA PRO A 6 -17.31 15.92 -15.88
C PRO A 6 -18.63 15.17 -16.08
N ILE A 7 -19.55 15.30 -15.11
CA ILE A 7 -20.83 14.59 -15.09
C ILE A 7 -21.97 15.59 -15.05
N GLU A 8 -22.96 15.35 -15.90
CA GLU A 8 -24.28 15.98 -15.85
C GLU A 8 -25.34 14.89 -15.61
N PHE A 9 -26.51 15.28 -15.11
CA PHE A 9 -27.63 14.37 -14.96
C PHE A 9 -28.65 14.65 -16.06
N ASN A 10 -29.12 13.61 -16.75
CA ASN A 10 -30.19 13.75 -17.74
C ASN A 10 -31.55 13.99 -17.05
N GLU A 11 -32.61 14.20 -17.83
CA GLU A 11 -33.98 14.43 -17.32
C GLU A 11 -34.51 13.29 -16.43
N GLN A 12 -33.91 12.10 -16.51
CA GLN A 12 -34.25 10.91 -15.73
C GLN A 12 -33.34 10.72 -14.50
N GLY A 13 -32.45 11.68 -14.21
CA GLY A 13 -31.52 11.62 -13.08
C GLY A 13 -30.36 10.63 -13.28
N THR A 14 -30.14 10.13 -14.50
CA THR A 14 -29.01 9.23 -14.80
C THR A 14 -27.75 10.06 -15.11
N PRO A 15 -26.59 9.73 -14.51
CA PRO A 15 -25.34 10.42 -14.81
C PRO A 15 -24.89 10.14 -16.25
N VAL A 16 -24.55 11.22 -16.94
CA VAL A 16 -24.03 11.28 -18.31
C VAL A 16 -22.62 11.84 -18.25
N SER A 17 -21.68 11.18 -18.90
CA SER A 17 -20.35 11.76 -19.11
C SER A 17 -20.42 12.76 -20.26
N THR A 18 -20.20 14.04 -19.98
CA THR A 18 -20.18 15.06 -21.03
C THR A 18 -18.98 14.92 -21.96
N GLN A 19 -17.91 14.26 -21.50
CA GLN A 19 -16.73 13.99 -22.30
C GLN A 19 -16.96 12.91 -23.38
N PHE A 20 -17.74 11.87 -23.05
CA PHE A 20 -18.00 10.74 -23.95
C PHE A 20 -19.41 10.76 -24.56
N ASP A 21 -20.23 11.73 -24.16
CA ASP A 21 -21.63 11.87 -24.56
C ASP A 21 -22.42 10.57 -24.40
N ASP A 22 -22.25 9.91 -23.25
CA ASP A 22 -22.83 8.59 -22.98
C ASP A 22 -23.23 8.42 -21.51
N VAL A 23 -24.23 7.57 -21.25
CA VAL A 23 -24.70 7.27 -19.89
C VAL A 23 -23.79 6.28 -19.21
N TYR A 24 -23.62 6.40 -17.89
CA TYR A 24 -22.83 5.43 -17.10
C TYR A 24 -23.56 4.09 -16.89
N PHE A 25 -24.88 4.07 -16.98
CA PHE A 25 -25.71 2.87 -16.89
C PHE A 25 -27.06 3.12 -17.57
N SER A 26 -27.79 2.04 -17.91
CA SER A 26 -29.11 2.16 -18.53
C SER A 26 -30.11 2.92 -17.66
N ASN A 27 -30.85 3.83 -18.29
CA ASN A 27 -31.92 4.59 -17.67
C ASN A 27 -33.11 3.71 -17.22
N GLU A 28 -33.27 2.49 -17.76
CA GLU A 28 -34.42 1.63 -17.41
C GLU A 28 -34.17 0.87 -16.09
N ASN A 29 -33.02 0.19 -15.94
CA ASN A 29 -32.64 -0.48 -14.68
C ASN A 29 -31.15 -0.92 -14.66
N GLY A 30 -30.24 0.02 -14.35
CA GLY A 30 -28.79 -0.23 -14.37
C GLY A 30 -28.33 -1.40 -13.50
N LEU A 31 -28.96 -1.63 -12.33
CA LEU A 31 -28.58 -2.73 -11.43
C LEU A 31 -28.89 -4.10 -12.03
N LEU A 32 -30.07 -4.27 -12.64
CA LEU A 32 -30.44 -5.53 -13.30
C LEU A 32 -29.58 -5.79 -14.56
N GLU A 33 -29.20 -4.74 -15.29
CA GLU A 33 -28.28 -4.89 -16.42
C GLU A 33 -26.90 -5.34 -15.95
N SER A 34 -26.36 -4.69 -14.91
CA SER A 34 -25.07 -5.08 -14.29
C SER A 34 -25.09 -6.55 -13.84
N ASP A 35 -26.15 -6.95 -13.13
CA ASP A 35 -26.33 -8.32 -12.67
C ASP A 35 -26.40 -9.31 -13.83
N TYR A 36 -27.22 -9.04 -14.85
CA TYR A 36 -27.34 -9.92 -15.99
C TYR A 36 -26.04 -10.02 -16.81
N VAL A 37 -25.51 -8.88 -17.24
CA VAL A 37 -24.39 -8.80 -18.19
C VAL A 37 -23.10 -9.29 -17.57
N PHE A 38 -22.79 -8.89 -16.34
CA PHE A 38 -21.46 -9.13 -15.77
C PHE A 38 -21.46 -10.26 -14.76
N TYR A 39 -22.42 -10.30 -13.83
CA TYR A 39 -22.44 -11.32 -12.78
C TYR A 39 -22.97 -12.67 -13.31
N GLN A 40 -24.14 -12.68 -13.96
CA GLN A 40 -24.74 -13.91 -14.48
C GLN A 40 -24.00 -14.46 -15.70
N GLN A 41 -23.67 -13.63 -16.70
CA GLN A 41 -23.01 -14.15 -17.91
C GLN A 41 -21.54 -14.59 -17.72
N ASN A 42 -20.89 -14.23 -16.61
CA ASN A 42 -19.62 -14.85 -16.20
C ASN A 42 -19.80 -16.10 -15.31
N ASP A 43 -21.04 -16.54 -15.08
CA ASP A 43 -21.42 -17.63 -14.17
C ASP A 43 -20.83 -17.47 -12.76
N ILE A 44 -20.72 -16.23 -12.26
CA ILE A 44 -20.01 -15.95 -11.00
C ILE A 44 -20.58 -16.75 -9.84
N SER A 45 -21.90 -16.78 -9.66
CA SER A 45 -22.52 -17.53 -8.56
C SER A 45 -22.11 -19.01 -8.53
N GLN A 46 -22.19 -19.69 -9.67
CA GLN A 46 -21.81 -21.11 -9.76
C GLN A 46 -20.32 -21.33 -9.53
N ARG A 47 -19.49 -20.40 -10.01
CA ARG A 47 -18.04 -20.46 -9.85
C ARG A 47 -17.61 -20.22 -8.41
N LEU A 48 -18.28 -19.33 -7.67
CA LEU A 48 -18.02 -19.11 -6.24
C LEU A 48 -18.29 -20.35 -5.38
N LEU A 49 -19.19 -21.25 -5.80
CA LEU A 49 -19.43 -22.54 -5.11
C LEU A 49 -18.30 -23.55 -5.32
N ASN A 50 -17.71 -23.56 -6.53
CA ASN A 50 -16.82 -24.64 -6.98
C ASN A 50 -15.44 -24.11 -7.40
N HIS A 51 -15.00 -22.99 -6.81
CA HIS A 51 -13.72 -22.41 -7.15
C HIS A 51 -12.57 -23.21 -6.52
N ASP A 52 -11.45 -23.30 -7.22
CA ASP A 52 -10.25 -24.04 -6.80
C ASP A 52 -9.36 -23.23 -5.84
N ASN A 53 -9.73 -21.98 -5.54
CA ASN A 53 -9.01 -21.09 -4.64
C ASN A 53 -9.95 -20.43 -3.64
N ALA A 54 -9.42 -20.08 -2.46
CA ALA A 54 -10.16 -19.31 -1.45
C ALA A 54 -10.38 -17.84 -1.86
N ARG A 55 -9.67 -17.36 -2.89
CA ARG A 55 -9.81 -16.02 -3.46
C ARG A 55 -10.30 -16.11 -4.89
N PHE A 56 -11.28 -15.28 -5.24
CA PHE A 56 -11.78 -15.11 -6.61
C PHE A 56 -11.51 -13.68 -7.08
N VAL A 57 -10.87 -13.52 -8.24
CA VAL A 57 -10.42 -12.21 -8.73
C VAL A 57 -11.20 -11.76 -9.96
N ILE A 58 -11.90 -10.63 -9.83
CA ILE A 58 -12.59 -9.97 -10.95
C ILE A 58 -11.79 -8.75 -11.35
N ALA A 59 -11.56 -8.58 -12.64
CA ALA A 59 -10.99 -7.36 -13.19
C ALA A 59 -12.00 -6.63 -14.07
N GLU A 60 -11.98 -5.30 -14.01
CA GLU A 60 -12.92 -4.43 -14.71
C GLU A 60 -12.20 -3.31 -15.43
N THR A 61 -12.69 -2.98 -16.62
CA THR A 61 -12.26 -1.80 -17.36
C THR A 61 -13.31 -0.69 -17.26
N GLY A 62 -13.01 0.39 -16.53
CA GLY A 62 -13.95 1.49 -16.27
C GLY A 62 -14.77 1.26 -15.00
N PHE A 63 -14.32 1.81 -13.87
CA PHE A 63 -15.04 1.70 -12.60
C PHE A 63 -16.34 2.51 -12.60
N GLY A 64 -16.31 3.69 -13.21
CA GLY A 64 -17.44 4.62 -13.25
C GLY A 64 -18.03 4.89 -11.88
N THR A 65 -19.27 4.47 -11.69
CA THR A 65 -20.05 4.64 -10.45
C THR A 65 -19.79 3.55 -9.40
N GLY A 66 -19.00 2.51 -9.74
CA GLY A 66 -18.78 1.35 -8.90
C GLY A 66 -19.95 0.37 -8.85
N LEU A 67 -20.96 0.52 -9.73
CA LEU A 67 -22.18 -0.29 -9.70
C LEU A 67 -21.89 -1.79 -9.83
N ASN A 68 -21.03 -2.20 -10.76
CA ASN A 68 -20.66 -3.60 -10.94
C ASN A 68 -19.96 -4.16 -9.69
N PHE A 69 -19.02 -3.41 -9.10
CA PHE A 69 -18.36 -3.80 -7.85
C PHE A 69 -19.37 -3.95 -6.70
N LEU A 70 -20.26 -2.97 -6.51
CA LEU A 70 -21.26 -3.01 -5.44
C LEU A 70 -22.27 -4.14 -5.63
N ASN A 71 -22.73 -4.38 -6.86
CA ASN A 71 -23.60 -5.52 -7.17
C ASN A 71 -22.89 -6.84 -6.87
N THR A 72 -21.66 -7.03 -7.35
CA THR A 72 -20.89 -8.24 -7.09
C THR A 72 -20.63 -8.45 -5.60
N TRP A 73 -20.30 -7.40 -4.85
CA TRP A 73 -20.14 -7.50 -3.40
C TRP A 73 -21.46 -7.88 -2.71
N TYR A 74 -22.58 -7.25 -3.09
CA TYR A 74 -23.89 -7.61 -2.58
C TYR A 74 -24.20 -9.09 -2.82
N GLN A 75 -24.08 -9.57 -4.07
CA GLN A 75 -24.33 -10.96 -4.43
C GLN A 75 -23.38 -11.94 -3.74
N PHE A 76 -22.09 -11.58 -3.62
CA PHE A 76 -21.11 -12.39 -2.89
C PHE A 76 -21.53 -12.60 -1.44
N ASN A 77 -22.12 -11.59 -0.79
CA ASN A 77 -22.58 -11.70 0.60
C ASN A 77 -23.90 -12.46 0.76
N LEU A 78 -24.79 -12.44 -0.26
CA LEU A 78 -26.00 -13.26 -0.25
C LEU A 78 -25.70 -14.76 -0.36
N GLN A 79 -24.58 -15.13 -0.99
CA GLN A 79 -24.22 -16.52 -1.20
C GLN A 79 -23.44 -17.09 0.00
N HIS A 80 -24.11 -17.85 0.87
CA HIS A 80 -23.50 -18.37 2.10
C HIS A 80 -22.60 -19.60 1.88
N ASP A 81 -23.00 -20.55 1.04
CA ASP A 81 -22.32 -21.85 0.86
C ASP A 81 -21.17 -21.84 -0.17
N LYS A 82 -20.47 -20.72 -0.31
CA LYS A 82 -19.37 -20.55 -1.27
C LYS A 82 -18.04 -21.12 -0.77
N SER A 83 -17.24 -21.71 -1.66
CA SER A 83 -15.86 -22.16 -1.35
C SER A 83 -14.89 -20.98 -1.25
N VAL A 84 -15.20 -19.88 -1.94
CA VAL A 84 -14.44 -18.64 -1.95
C VAL A 84 -14.68 -17.85 -0.67
N GLN A 85 -13.61 -17.55 0.05
CA GLN A 85 -13.62 -16.77 1.29
C GLN A 85 -13.33 -15.28 1.04
N GLN A 86 -12.76 -14.94 -0.12
CA GLN A 86 -12.34 -13.58 -0.42
C GLN A 86 -12.65 -13.18 -1.88
N LEU A 87 -13.29 -12.04 -2.05
CA LEU A 87 -13.49 -11.40 -3.35
C LEU A 87 -12.43 -10.32 -3.54
N HIS A 88 -11.68 -10.39 -4.64
CA HIS A 88 -10.73 -9.34 -5.03
C HIS A 88 -11.19 -8.72 -6.35
N PHE A 89 -11.56 -7.45 -6.30
CA PHE A 89 -11.96 -6.68 -7.46
C PHE A 89 -10.82 -5.73 -7.88
N VAL A 90 -10.44 -5.73 -9.14
CA VAL A 90 -9.42 -4.83 -9.70
C VAL A 90 -10.07 -4.00 -10.79
N SER A 91 -10.16 -2.69 -10.62
CA SER A 91 -10.79 -1.82 -11.61
C SER A 91 -9.89 -0.69 -12.05
N PHE A 92 -9.95 -0.33 -13.34
CA PHE A 92 -9.18 0.75 -13.94
C PHE A 92 -10.09 1.93 -14.26
N GLU A 93 -9.74 3.13 -13.79
CA GLU A 93 -10.55 4.32 -13.98
C GLU A 93 -9.68 5.53 -14.34
N LYS A 94 -9.92 6.10 -15.52
CA LYS A 94 -9.15 7.24 -16.05
C LYS A 94 -9.67 8.57 -15.51
N TYR A 95 -10.98 8.65 -15.27
CA TYR A 95 -11.70 9.84 -14.84
C TYR A 95 -12.58 9.53 -13.62
N PRO A 96 -12.01 9.34 -12.42
CA PRO A 96 -12.79 8.98 -11.25
C PRO A 96 -13.81 10.06 -10.91
N ILE A 97 -15.02 9.64 -10.58
CA ILE A 97 -16.09 10.52 -10.12
C ILE A 97 -15.68 11.16 -8.80
N SER A 98 -15.97 12.45 -8.59
CA SER A 98 -15.69 13.06 -7.28
C SER A 98 -16.48 12.35 -6.17
N LYS A 99 -15.91 12.21 -4.98
CA LYS A 99 -16.57 11.54 -3.84
C LYS A 99 -17.98 12.09 -3.57
N THR A 100 -18.14 13.41 -3.64
CA THR A 100 -19.45 14.07 -3.43
C THR A 100 -20.47 13.65 -4.49
N GLN A 101 -20.10 13.67 -5.77
CA GLN A 101 -21.00 13.24 -6.85
C GLN A 101 -21.29 11.74 -6.77
N LEU A 102 -20.30 10.93 -6.42
CA LEU A 102 -20.46 9.49 -6.27
C LEU A 102 -21.51 9.17 -5.19
N ILE A 103 -21.45 9.84 -4.03
CA ILE A 103 -22.45 9.68 -2.96
C ILE A 103 -23.86 9.98 -3.48
N GLU A 104 -24.06 11.06 -4.24
CA GLU A 104 -25.37 11.40 -4.79
C GLU A 104 -25.87 10.38 -5.82
N ILE A 105 -25.00 9.92 -6.72
CA ILE A 105 -25.35 8.90 -7.72
C ILE A 105 -25.77 7.60 -7.04
N LEU A 106 -25.04 7.16 -6.00
CA LEU A 106 -25.28 5.88 -5.34
C LEU A 106 -26.61 5.82 -4.59
N LYS A 107 -27.25 6.95 -4.27
CA LYS A 107 -28.59 7.00 -3.68
C LYS A 107 -29.69 6.40 -4.57
N GLN A 108 -29.43 6.28 -5.87
CA GLN A 108 -30.37 5.68 -6.83
C GLN A 108 -30.58 4.17 -6.61
N TRP A 109 -29.71 3.51 -5.82
CA TRP A 109 -29.82 2.07 -5.53
C TRP A 109 -29.95 1.80 -4.03
N PRO A 110 -31.16 1.97 -3.45
CA PRO A 110 -31.40 1.73 -2.02
C PRO A 110 -30.98 0.34 -1.52
N THR A 111 -31.09 -0.68 -2.38
CA THR A 111 -30.66 -2.05 -2.06
C THR A 111 -29.15 -2.14 -1.75
N LEU A 112 -28.34 -1.22 -2.28
CA LEU A 112 -26.88 -1.21 -2.13
C LEU A 112 -26.38 -0.21 -1.09
N THR A 113 -27.26 0.50 -0.38
CA THR A 113 -26.89 1.63 0.50
C THR A 113 -25.78 1.28 1.50
N CYS A 114 -25.88 0.16 2.21
CA CYS A 114 -24.87 -0.21 3.21
C CYS A 114 -23.49 -0.51 2.61
N TYR A 115 -23.43 -0.94 1.35
CA TYR A 115 -22.18 -1.19 0.61
C TYR A 115 -21.63 0.12 0.04
N ALA A 116 -22.51 0.96 -0.49
CA ALA A 116 -22.19 2.29 -1.02
C ALA A 116 -21.60 3.21 0.07
N GLU A 117 -22.16 3.20 1.28
CA GLU A 117 -21.64 3.95 2.42
C GLU A 117 -20.22 3.50 2.82
N GLN A 118 -19.97 2.19 2.81
CA GLN A 118 -18.62 1.66 3.06
C GLN A 118 -17.65 2.04 1.95
N LEU A 119 -18.03 1.89 0.67
CA LEU A 119 -17.18 2.29 -0.46
C LEU A 119 -16.84 3.79 -0.39
N THR A 120 -17.85 4.64 -0.18
CA THR A 120 -17.66 6.09 -0.17
C THR A 120 -16.86 6.56 1.04
N SER A 121 -16.94 5.89 2.19
CA SER A 121 -16.10 6.23 3.35
C SER A 121 -14.61 6.05 3.06
N LEU A 122 -14.23 5.00 2.30
CA LEU A 122 -12.85 4.70 1.92
C LEU A 122 -12.43 5.20 0.53
N TYR A 123 -13.34 5.85 -0.22
CA TYR A 123 -13.09 6.25 -1.61
C TYR A 123 -11.85 7.14 -1.72
N PRO A 124 -10.86 6.79 -2.56
CA PRO A 124 -9.55 7.40 -2.52
C PRO A 124 -9.53 8.79 -3.17
N THR A 125 -8.52 9.58 -2.80
CA THR A 125 -8.20 10.81 -3.50
C THR A 125 -7.74 10.54 -4.94
N SER A 126 -7.86 11.52 -5.83
CA SER A 126 -7.48 11.43 -7.26
C SER A 126 -5.95 11.46 -7.49
N LEU A 127 -5.25 10.50 -6.90
CA LEU A 127 -3.82 10.25 -7.08
C LEU A 127 -3.64 9.12 -8.11
N LYS A 128 -2.76 9.30 -9.12
CA LYS A 128 -2.48 8.27 -10.14
C LYS A 128 -1.86 7.02 -9.49
N GLY A 129 -2.28 5.83 -9.92
CA GLY A 129 -1.75 4.53 -9.47
C GLY A 129 -2.78 3.69 -8.73
N CYS A 130 -2.30 2.66 -8.03
CA CYS A 130 -3.13 1.66 -7.36
C CYS A 130 -3.57 2.11 -5.96
N HIS A 131 -4.87 2.10 -5.72
CA HIS A 131 -5.46 2.28 -4.39
C HIS A 131 -6.07 0.98 -3.90
N ARG A 132 -5.39 0.26 -3.00
CA ARG A 132 -6.00 -0.87 -2.29
C ARG A 132 -6.94 -0.37 -1.20
N LEU A 133 -8.19 -0.80 -1.29
CA LEU A 133 -9.25 -0.65 -0.29
C LEU A 133 -9.64 -2.03 0.22
N GLU A 134 -9.82 -2.16 1.52
CA GLU A 134 -10.21 -3.42 2.17
C GLU A 134 -11.49 -3.20 2.96
N PHE A 135 -12.46 -4.08 2.77
CA PHE A 135 -13.72 -4.10 3.49
C PHE A 135 -13.90 -5.44 4.18
N GLN A 136 -14.76 -5.48 5.19
CA GLN A 136 -15.09 -6.70 5.94
C GLN A 136 -13.83 -7.45 6.36
N GLN A 137 -12.89 -6.77 7.04
CA GLN A 137 -11.63 -7.35 7.53
C GLN A 137 -10.76 -8.02 6.45
N GLY A 138 -10.88 -7.58 5.20
CA GLY A 138 -10.11 -8.09 4.07
C GLY A 138 -10.84 -9.16 3.26
N HIS A 139 -12.05 -9.59 3.62
CA HIS A 139 -12.86 -10.50 2.81
C HIS A 139 -13.25 -9.91 1.44
N ILE A 140 -13.29 -8.58 1.34
CA ILE A 140 -13.52 -7.87 0.08
C ILE A 140 -12.39 -6.89 -0.14
N ILE A 141 -11.69 -7.03 -1.25
CA ILE A 141 -10.58 -6.17 -1.65
C ILE A 141 -10.96 -5.47 -2.95
N LEU A 142 -10.76 -4.15 -3.01
CA LEU A 142 -10.84 -3.36 -4.24
C LEU A 142 -9.49 -2.72 -4.49
N ASP A 143 -8.82 -3.08 -5.59
CA ASP A 143 -7.72 -2.32 -6.15
C ASP A 143 -8.25 -1.39 -7.23
N LEU A 144 -8.32 -0.10 -6.90
CA LEU A 144 -8.78 0.92 -7.83
C LEU A 144 -7.57 1.63 -8.45
N TRP A 145 -7.32 1.35 -9.73
CA TRP A 145 -6.22 1.92 -10.49
C TRP A 145 -6.66 3.20 -11.19
N PHE A 146 -6.21 4.34 -10.66
CA PHE A 146 -6.45 5.62 -11.30
C PHE A 146 -5.42 5.90 -12.39
N GLY A 147 -5.90 6.02 -13.63
CA GLY A 147 -5.07 6.21 -14.81
C GLY A 147 -5.67 5.55 -16.05
N ASP A 148 -4.95 5.64 -17.17
CA ASP A 148 -5.30 4.89 -18.36
C ASP A 148 -5.22 3.37 -18.10
N VAL A 149 -6.17 2.59 -18.63
CA VAL A 149 -6.23 1.14 -18.40
C VAL A 149 -4.98 0.43 -18.91
N GLN A 150 -4.43 0.83 -20.06
CA GLN A 150 -3.23 0.20 -20.61
C GLN A 150 -2.00 0.54 -19.74
N ASP A 151 -1.89 1.79 -19.30
CA ASP A 151 -0.86 2.19 -18.33
C ASP A 151 -0.96 1.38 -17.04
N GLY A 152 -2.17 1.23 -16.50
CA GLY A 152 -2.44 0.52 -15.26
C GLY A 152 -2.01 -0.94 -15.34
N ILE A 153 -2.45 -1.64 -16.39
CA ILE A 153 -2.10 -3.05 -16.62
C ILE A 153 -0.60 -3.22 -16.84
N ASN A 154 0.03 -2.40 -17.67
CA ASN A 154 1.47 -2.46 -17.93
C ASN A 154 2.31 -2.24 -16.66
N ASN A 155 1.80 -1.44 -15.72
CA ASN A 155 2.43 -1.17 -14.43
C ASN A 155 1.97 -2.10 -13.32
N MET A 156 1.15 -3.12 -13.58
CA MET A 156 0.73 -4.08 -12.57
C MET A 156 1.57 -5.36 -12.70
N PRO A 157 2.24 -5.83 -11.64
CA PRO A 157 3.07 -7.03 -11.74
C PRO A 157 2.20 -8.28 -11.91
N TYR A 158 2.50 -9.11 -12.92
CA TYR A 158 1.87 -10.40 -13.12
C TYR A 158 2.89 -11.44 -13.62
N LEU A 159 2.57 -12.70 -13.35
CA LEU A 159 3.31 -13.87 -13.79
C LEU A 159 2.47 -14.65 -14.81
N SER A 160 3.11 -15.59 -15.52
CA SER A 160 2.50 -16.28 -16.67
C SER A 160 1.31 -17.18 -16.35
N GLN A 161 1.08 -17.53 -15.09
CA GLN A 161 -0.11 -18.26 -14.70
C GLN A 161 -1.39 -17.41 -14.77
N GLY A 162 -1.27 -16.08 -14.82
CA GLY A 162 -2.39 -15.16 -14.62
C GLY A 162 -3.01 -15.29 -13.23
N TRP A 163 -3.91 -14.38 -12.89
CA TRP A 163 -4.64 -14.44 -11.62
C TRP A 163 -6.07 -13.93 -11.72
N ILE A 164 -6.52 -13.48 -12.90
CA ILE A 164 -7.88 -12.99 -13.12
C ILE A 164 -8.81 -14.15 -13.45
N ASP A 165 -9.85 -14.32 -12.66
CA ASP A 165 -10.91 -15.30 -12.84
C ASP A 165 -11.98 -14.83 -13.82
N ALA A 166 -12.34 -13.56 -13.78
CA ALA A 166 -13.35 -13.00 -14.66
C ALA A 166 -13.05 -11.55 -15.03
N TRP A 167 -13.28 -11.22 -16.31
CA TRP A 167 -13.25 -9.86 -16.81
C TRP A 167 -14.66 -9.29 -16.97
N TYR A 168 -14.88 -8.13 -16.36
CA TYR A 168 -15.98 -7.23 -16.67
C TYR A 168 -15.45 -6.19 -17.66
N LEU A 169 -15.57 -6.52 -18.95
CA LEU A 169 -15.15 -5.63 -20.02
C LEU A 169 -16.25 -4.59 -20.23
N ASP A 170 -16.24 -3.59 -19.37
CA ASP A 170 -17.16 -2.46 -19.37
C ASP A 170 -16.50 -1.22 -19.99
N GLY A 171 -17.23 -0.10 -20.04
CA GLY A 171 -16.78 1.19 -20.56
C GLY A 171 -17.77 1.79 -21.54
N PHE A 172 -17.56 3.05 -21.93
CA PHE A 172 -18.44 3.69 -22.92
C PHE A 172 -18.46 2.92 -24.24
N ALA A 173 -19.58 3.03 -24.96
CA ALA A 173 -19.80 2.28 -26.19
C ALA A 173 -18.58 2.37 -27.14
N PRO A 174 -18.17 1.28 -27.82
CA PRO A 174 -16.97 1.30 -28.66
C PRO A 174 -16.94 2.40 -29.73
N SER A 175 -18.12 2.80 -30.23
CA SER A 175 -18.26 3.91 -31.18
C SER A 175 -17.98 5.29 -30.58
N LYS A 176 -18.10 5.43 -29.25
CA LYS A 176 -17.90 6.68 -28.50
C LYS A 176 -16.54 6.76 -27.80
N ASN A 177 -15.93 5.63 -27.48
CA ASN A 177 -14.61 5.57 -26.85
C ASN A 177 -13.67 4.53 -27.51
N PRO A 178 -13.40 4.61 -28.83
CA PRO A 178 -12.60 3.61 -29.54
C PRO A 178 -11.18 3.46 -28.99
N GLU A 179 -10.61 4.51 -28.37
CA GLU A 179 -9.26 4.49 -27.79
C GLU A 179 -9.06 3.43 -26.70
N MET A 180 -10.13 3.06 -25.99
CA MET A 180 -10.09 2.01 -24.98
C MET A 180 -10.15 0.61 -25.60
N TRP A 181 -10.98 0.42 -26.63
CA TRP A 181 -11.29 -0.88 -27.24
C TRP A 181 -10.25 -1.29 -28.29
N GLN A 182 -8.98 -1.38 -27.85
CA GLN A 182 -7.83 -1.65 -28.71
C GLN A 182 -7.34 -3.09 -28.56
N GLN A 183 -6.69 -3.63 -29.60
CA GLN A 183 -6.11 -4.98 -29.56
C GLN A 183 -5.10 -5.15 -28.42
N SER A 184 -4.35 -4.09 -28.08
CA SER A 184 -3.41 -4.11 -26.95
C SER A 184 -4.11 -4.41 -25.63
N LEU A 185 -5.29 -3.86 -25.37
CA LEU A 185 -6.07 -4.16 -24.17
C LEU A 185 -6.50 -5.63 -24.17
N PHE A 186 -7.04 -6.14 -25.27
CA PHE A 186 -7.52 -7.52 -25.34
C PHE A 186 -6.39 -8.53 -25.12
N ASN A 187 -5.20 -8.27 -25.67
CA ASN A 187 -4.01 -9.10 -25.46
C ASN A 187 -3.62 -9.12 -23.98
N GLU A 188 -3.56 -7.95 -23.33
CA GLU A 188 -3.24 -7.90 -21.91
C GLU A 188 -4.30 -8.59 -21.05
N MET A 189 -5.59 -8.45 -21.37
CA MET A 189 -6.66 -9.18 -20.68
C MET A 189 -6.42 -10.70 -20.71
N ALA A 190 -5.99 -11.24 -21.86
CA ALA A 190 -5.62 -12.64 -21.99
C ALA A 190 -4.34 -12.98 -21.21
N HIS A 191 -3.34 -12.09 -21.19
CA HIS A 191 -2.10 -12.29 -20.43
C HIS A 191 -2.32 -12.43 -18.92
N LEU A 192 -3.26 -11.66 -18.36
CA LEU A 192 -3.58 -11.70 -16.92
C LEU A 192 -4.63 -12.75 -16.55
N GLY A 193 -5.37 -13.25 -17.53
CA GLY A 193 -6.36 -14.31 -17.35
C GLY A 193 -5.70 -15.62 -16.94
N ARG A 194 -6.16 -16.21 -15.83
CA ARG A 194 -5.74 -17.57 -15.45
C ARG A 194 -6.47 -18.63 -16.27
N ALA A 195 -6.11 -19.90 -16.05
CA ALA A 195 -6.80 -21.03 -16.66
C ALA A 195 -8.30 -20.98 -16.30
N GLY A 196 -9.17 -21.04 -17.32
CA GLY A 196 -10.61 -20.94 -17.13
C GLY A 196 -11.13 -19.51 -16.91
N CYS A 197 -10.31 -18.47 -17.12
CA CYS A 197 -10.76 -17.09 -17.03
C CYS A 197 -11.95 -16.84 -17.98
N THR A 198 -12.99 -16.17 -17.50
CA THR A 198 -14.13 -15.75 -18.33
C THR A 198 -14.08 -14.27 -18.63
N LEU A 199 -14.87 -13.82 -19.60
CA LEU A 199 -15.19 -12.41 -19.80
C LEU A 199 -16.65 -12.25 -20.19
N ALA A 200 -17.22 -11.11 -19.84
CA ALA A 200 -18.48 -10.64 -20.41
C ALA A 200 -18.42 -9.14 -20.72
N THR A 201 -19.13 -8.73 -21.76
CA THR A 201 -19.28 -7.32 -22.14
C THR A 201 -20.65 -7.06 -22.74
N PHE A 202 -21.22 -5.88 -22.50
CA PHE A 202 -22.53 -5.50 -23.02
C PHE A 202 -22.56 -5.35 -24.56
N THR A 203 -21.42 -5.13 -25.20
CA THR A 203 -21.33 -4.89 -26.65
C THR A 203 -21.27 -6.18 -27.46
N ALA A 204 -21.79 -6.14 -28.69
CA ALA A 204 -21.68 -7.20 -29.69
C ALA A 204 -20.94 -6.74 -30.96
N ALA A 205 -20.16 -5.66 -30.86
CA ALA A 205 -19.41 -5.09 -31.97
C ALA A 205 -18.45 -6.12 -32.61
N GLY A 206 -18.42 -6.13 -33.94
CA GLY A 206 -17.65 -7.11 -34.72
C GLY A 206 -16.14 -7.02 -34.47
N ASP A 207 -15.59 -5.80 -34.37
CA ASP A 207 -14.17 -5.57 -34.09
C ASP A 207 -13.76 -6.06 -32.70
N VAL A 208 -14.58 -5.78 -31.68
CA VAL A 208 -14.36 -6.27 -30.30
C VAL A 208 -14.35 -7.80 -30.29
N ARG A 209 -15.34 -8.44 -30.94
CA ARG A 209 -15.38 -9.91 -31.03
C ARG A 209 -14.12 -10.48 -31.70
N ARG A 210 -13.69 -9.91 -32.83
CA ARG A 210 -12.49 -10.37 -33.54
C ARG A 210 -11.25 -10.19 -32.70
N GLY A 211 -11.08 -9.03 -32.06
CA GLY A 211 -9.90 -8.75 -31.25
C GLY A 211 -9.77 -9.64 -30.02
N LEU A 212 -10.89 -9.95 -29.36
CA LEU A 212 -10.91 -10.92 -28.25
C LEU A 212 -10.56 -12.34 -28.71
N ILE A 213 -11.02 -12.76 -29.89
CA ILE A 213 -10.64 -14.05 -30.49
C ILE A 213 -9.14 -14.07 -30.80
N GLU A 214 -8.63 -13.00 -31.40
CA GLU A 214 -7.20 -12.86 -31.71
C GLU A 214 -6.32 -12.89 -30.46
N ALA A 215 -6.78 -12.29 -29.36
CA ALA A 215 -6.10 -12.33 -28.07
C ALA A 215 -6.07 -13.73 -27.42
N GLY A 216 -6.91 -14.67 -27.90
CA GLY A 216 -6.94 -16.06 -27.45
C GLY A 216 -8.21 -16.50 -26.72
N PHE A 217 -9.22 -15.64 -26.59
CA PHE A 217 -10.50 -16.04 -25.99
C PHE A 217 -11.36 -16.82 -26.98
N THR A 218 -12.04 -17.86 -26.49
CA THR A 218 -13.17 -18.46 -27.21
C THR A 218 -14.42 -17.61 -26.97
N VAL A 219 -14.85 -16.85 -27.98
CA VAL A 219 -15.93 -15.86 -27.84
C VAL A 219 -17.24 -16.31 -28.51
N SER A 220 -18.35 -16.20 -27.79
CA SER A 220 -19.70 -16.48 -28.28
C SER A 220 -20.64 -15.29 -28.04
N LYS A 221 -21.70 -15.23 -28.84
CA LYS A 221 -22.78 -14.24 -28.66
C LYS A 221 -23.85 -14.82 -27.74
N ARG A 222 -24.36 -14.00 -26.83
CA ARG A 222 -25.52 -14.29 -25.98
C ARG A 222 -26.59 -13.22 -26.18
N LYS A 223 -27.81 -13.47 -25.72
CA LYS A 223 -28.90 -12.48 -25.73
C LYS A 223 -28.48 -11.29 -24.85
N GLY A 224 -28.69 -10.07 -25.33
CA GLY A 224 -28.44 -8.86 -24.54
C GLY A 224 -29.53 -8.61 -23.49
N PHE A 225 -29.23 -7.76 -22.51
CA PHE A 225 -30.21 -7.34 -21.51
C PHE A 225 -31.29 -6.43 -22.12
N GLY A 226 -32.54 -6.59 -21.66
CA GLY A 226 -33.67 -5.75 -22.07
C GLY A 226 -33.88 -5.75 -23.58
N LYS A 227 -33.78 -4.57 -24.20
CA LYS A 227 -33.96 -4.36 -25.65
C LYS A 227 -32.71 -4.67 -26.48
N LYS A 228 -31.54 -4.85 -25.85
CA LYS A 228 -30.30 -5.17 -26.59
C LYS A 228 -30.40 -6.59 -27.15
N ARG A 229 -30.15 -6.74 -28.46
CA ARG A 229 -30.29 -8.04 -29.15
C ARG A 229 -29.24 -9.04 -28.71
N GLU A 230 -27.98 -8.60 -28.69
CA GLU A 230 -26.84 -9.47 -28.48
C GLU A 230 -25.81 -8.80 -27.55
N MET A 231 -25.03 -9.63 -26.89
CA MET A 231 -23.83 -9.28 -26.10
C MET A 231 -22.76 -10.36 -26.30
N LEU A 232 -21.54 -10.15 -25.79
CA LEU A 232 -20.45 -11.12 -25.91
C LEU A 232 -20.06 -11.71 -24.56
N VAL A 233 -19.76 -13.00 -24.60
CA VAL A 233 -19.11 -13.73 -23.52
C VAL A 233 -17.93 -14.51 -24.07
N GLY A 234 -16.89 -14.70 -23.27
CA GLY A 234 -15.71 -15.44 -23.68
C GLY A 234 -15.09 -16.23 -22.55
N ALA A 235 -14.26 -17.21 -22.91
CA ALA A 235 -13.47 -18.00 -21.98
C ALA A 235 -12.06 -18.23 -22.52
N LEU A 236 -11.09 -18.22 -21.62
CA LEU A 236 -9.70 -18.54 -21.87
C LEU A 236 -9.41 -19.94 -21.32
N THR A 237 -9.10 -20.89 -22.19
CA THR A 237 -8.85 -22.28 -21.77
C THR A 237 -7.55 -22.41 -20.97
N SER A 238 -6.50 -21.72 -21.40
CA SER A 238 -5.17 -21.79 -20.79
C SER A 238 -4.53 -20.40 -20.72
N PRO A 239 -3.76 -20.10 -19.66
CA PRO A 239 -2.99 -18.86 -19.57
C PRO A 239 -2.01 -18.73 -20.73
N THR A 240 -1.67 -17.50 -21.08
CA THR A 240 -0.57 -17.24 -22.01
C THR A 240 0.78 -17.41 -21.32
N ALA A 241 1.85 -17.69 -22.07
CA ALA A 241 3.21 -17.75 -21.50
C ALA A 241 3.80 -16.36 -21.16
N LYS A 242 3.01 -15.28 -21.27
CA LYS A 242 3.49 -13.91 -21.08
C LYS A 242 3.51 -13.53 -19.60
N SER A 243 4.55 -12.79 -19.23
CA SER A 243 4.74 -12.23 -17.91
C SER A 243 5.41 -10.88 -18.10
N ASN A 244 5.06 -9.91 -17.27
CA ASN A 244 5.81 -8.66 -17.21
C ASN A 244 6.81 -8.63 -16.06
N ALA A 245 6.88 -9.65 -15.20
CA ALA A 245 7.81 -9.69 -14.08
C ALA A 245 9.26 -9.56 -14.54
N THR A 246 10.05 -8.76 -13.82
CA THR A 246 11.48 -8.64 -14.09
C THR A 246 12.19 -9.91 -13.62
N PRO A 247 12.91 -10.66 -14.49
CA PRO A 247 13.43 -11.99 -14.13
C PRO A 247 14.31 -12.04 -12.88
N TYR A 248 15.07 -10.98 -12.62
CA TYR A 248 15.95 -10.86 -11.45
C TYR A 248 15.28 -10.18 -10.24
N PHE A 249 13.99 -9.83 -10.33
CA PHE A 249 13.15 -9.32 -9.23
C PHE A 249 11.82 -10.08 -9.16
N MET A 250 11.82 -11.37 -9.55
CA MET A 250 10.62 -12.19 -9.47
C MET A 250 10.18 -12.37 -8.01
N ARG A 251 8.87 -12.31 -7.81
CA ARG A 251 8.19 -12.48 -6.52
C ARG A 251 7.28 -13.71 -6.58
N PRO A 252 7.84 -14.93 -6.53
CA PRO A 252 7.04 -16.15 -6.61
C PRO A 252 6.19 -16.33 -5.35
N GLY A 253 4.94 -16.76 -5.53
CA GLY A 253 4.05 -17.11 -4.42
C GLY A 253 4.20 -18.56 -4.00
N HIS A 254 4.23 -18.79 -2.69
CA HIS A 254 4.22 -20.10 -2.06
C HIS A 254 3.33 -20.05 -0.83
N THR A 255 2.13 -20.61 -0.90
CA THR A 255 1.16 -20.55 0.20
C THR A 255 1.78 -21.05 1.51
N PRO A 256 1.85 -20.21 2.55
CA PRO A 256 2.43 -20.59 3.83
C PRO A 256 1.49 -21.56 4.56
N LYS A 257 2.08 -22.53 5.26
CA LYS A 257 1.39 -23.35 6.27
C LYS A 257 1.37 -22.66 7.63
N LYS A 258 2.54 -22.18 8.06
CA LYS A 258 2.75 -21.42 9.29
C LYS A 258 3.95 -20.48 9.11
N VAL A 259 3.86 -19.28 9.70
CA VAL A 259 4.87 -18.22 9.58
C VAL A 259 5.48 -17.90 10.95
N ALA A 260 6.81 -17.75 11.03
CA ALA A 260 7.45 -17.13 12.19
C ALA A 260 7.76 -15.66 11.88
N ILE A 261 7.31 -14.74 12.72
CA ILE A 261 7.64 -13.32 12.63
C ILE A 261 8.70 -13.01 13.69
N ILE A 262 9.86 -12.52 13.28
CA ILE A 262 10.95 -12.16 14.19
C ILE A 262 11.01 -10.64 14.30
N GLY A 263 10.68 -10.11 15.48
CA GLY A 263 10.64 -8.69 15.80
C GLY A 263 9.44 -8.32 16.67
N GLY A 264 9.49 -7.14 17.28
CA GLY A 264 8.39 -6.60 18.12
C GLY A 264 8.05 -5.13 17.82
N GLY A 265 8.51 -4.62 16.68
CA GLY A 265 8.29 -3.23 16.25
C GLY A 265 7.15 -3.07 15.25
N ILE A 266 7.04 -1.87 14.65
CA ILE A 266 5.96 -1.52 13.71
C ILE A 266 5.89 -2.44 12.48
N ALA A 267 7.03 -2.95 12.00
CA ALA A 267 7.10 -3.90 10.89
C ALA A 267 6.44 -5.23 11.26
N ALA A 268 6.81 -5.82 12.40
CA ALA A 268 6.29 -7.09 12.87
C ALA A 268 4.78 -7.02 13.13
N ALA A 269 4.31 -5.94 13.76
CA ALA A 269 2.89 -5.74 14.05
C ALA A 269 2.03 -5.63 12.78
N ASN A 270 2.51 -4.93 11.76
CA ASN A 270 1.79 -4.84 10.47
C ASN A 270 1.83 -6.15 9.69
N ILE A 271 2.94 -6.91 9.74
CA ILE A 271 2.99 -8.27 9.16
C ILE A 271 1.98 -9.18 9.86
N ALA A 272 1.92 -9.17 11.19
CA ALA A 272 0.95 -9.95 11.95
C ALA A 272 -0.49 -9.61 11.53
N LEU A 273 -0.85 -8.33 11.45
CA LEU A 273 -2.17 -7.91 10.99
C LEU A 273 -2.46 -8.35 9.55
N ALA A 274 -1.51 -8.18 8.62
CA ALA A 274 -1.68 -8.55 7.22
C ALA A 274 -1.88 -10.07 7.04
N LEU A 275 -1.12 -10.89 7.78
CA LEU A 275 -1.26 -12.35 7.80
C LEU A 275 -2.59 -12.77 8.43
N ALA A 276 -2.97 -12.16 9.56
CA ALA A 276 -4.21 -12.49 10.27
C ALA A 276 -5.46 -12.19 9.43
N LYS A 277 -5.50 -11.07 8.72
CA LYS A 277 -6.59 -10.73 7.75
C LYS A 277 -6.72 -11.73 6.60
N LYS A 278 -5.69 -12.52 6.35
CA LYS A 278 -5.65 -13.58 5.32
C LYS A 278 -5.85 -14.97 5.91
N GLY A 279 -6.17 -15.07 7.21
CA GLY A 279 -6.40 -16.34 7.90
C GLY A 279 -5.15 -17.20 8.06
N LEU A 280 -3.94 -16.60 7.98
CA LEU A 280 -2.70 -17.35 8.07
C LEU A 280 -2.26 -17.54 9.52
N GLU A 281 -1.79 -18.74 9.83
CA GLU A 281 -1.21 -19.06 11.14
C GLU A 281 0.21 -18.50 11.26
N PHE A 282 0.51 -17.88 12.39
CA PHE A 282 1.84 -17.38 12.70
C PHE A 282 2.14 -17.37 14.20
N ASP A 283 3.42 -17.24 14.55
CA ASP A 283 3.90 -16.91 15.89
C ASP A 283 4.87 -15.72 15.82
N VAL A 284 4.98 -14.97 16.92
CA VAL A 284 5.80 -13.75 17.01
C VAL A 284 6.91 -13.96 18.04
N PHE A 285 8.15 -13.66 17.66
CA PHE A 285 9.34 -13.79 18.49
C PHE A 285 9.98 -12.43 18.69
N CYS A 286 10.06 -11.98 19.95
CA CYS A 286 10.66 -10.71 20.33
C CYS A 286 11.72 -10.93 21.40
N GLN A 287 12.92 -10.45 21.15
CA GLN A 287 14.03 -10.53 22.11
C GLN A 287 13.80 -9.69 23.37
N ALA A 288 13.04 -8.60 23.25
CA ALA A 288 12.80 -7.68 24.35
C ALA A 288 11.71 -8.22 25.30
N GLU A 289 11.72 -7.70 26.53
CA GLU A 289 10.69 -7.97 27.53
C GLU A 289 9.32 -7.37 27.15
N ALA A 290 9.31 -6.37 26.28
CA ALA A 290 8.12 -5.67 25.83
C ALA A 290 8.21 -5.29 24.34
N LEU A 291 7.04 -5.21 23.71
CA LEU A 291 6.91 -4.73 22.34
C LEU A 291 7.29 -3.25 22.23
N ALA A 292 7.64 -2.80 21.02
CA ALA A 292 7.99 -1.41 20.72
C ALA A 292 9.15 -0.82 21.56
N SER A 293 10.00 -1.65 22.17
CA SER A 293 11.06 -1.18 23.08
C SER A 293 12.19 -0.39 22.39
N GLU A 294 12.47 -0.65 21.11
CA GLU A 294 13.58 -0.02 20.37
C GLU A 294 13.12 1.18 19.50
N ALA A 295 13.46 1.21 18.21
CA ALA A 295 13.20 2.34 17.29
C ALA A 295 11.73 2.73 17.13
N SER A 296 10.82 1.79 17.40
CA SER A 296 9.38 2.03 17.36
C SER A 296 8.80 2.52 18.70
N GLY A 297 9.65 2.95 19.64
CA GLY A 297 9.22 3.28 21.00
C GLY A 297 9.22 4.76 21.36
N ASN A 298 9.14 5.67 20.39
CA ASN A 298 8.99 7.11 20.64
C ASN A 298 7.61 7.41 21.24
N GLN A 299 7.42 8.57 21.88
CA GLN A 299 6.10 8.95 22.43
C GLN A 299 5.16 9.53 21.38
N GLN A 300 5.67 10.32 20.43
CA GLN A 300 4.91 10.81 19.27
C GLN A 300 5.81 10.75 18.03
N GLY A 301 5.35 10.08 16.99
CA GLY A 301 5.99 10.03 15.68
C GLY A 301 5.11 10.71 14.64
N ALA A 302 5.70 11.57 13.81
CA ALA A 302 5.00 12.23 12.72
C ALA A 302 4.62 11.22 11.61
N LEU A 303 3.38 11.31 11.12
CA LEU A 303 2.89 10.59 9.95
C LEU A 303 2.67 11.57 8.79
N TYR A 304 3.47 11.44 7.74
CA TYR A 304 3.29 12.14 6.47
C TYR A 304 4.08 11.43 5.34
N PRO A 305 3.69 11.57 4.07
CA PRO A 305 4.41 11.00 2.94
C PRO A 305 5.71 11.76 2.66
N HIS A 306 6.76 11.04 2.24
CA HIS A 306 7.94 11.66 1.66
C HIS A 306 7.75 11.90 0.16
N ILE A 307 7.57 13.16 -0.21
CA ILE A 307 7.32 13.56 -1.59
C ILE A 307 8.52 14.35 -2.15
N GLN A 308 8.97 13.97 -3.34
CA GLN A 308 9.94 14.71 -4.15
C GLN A 308 9.22 15.51 -5.24
N VAL A 309 9.94 16.44 -5.88
CA VAL A 309 9.40 17.27 -6.97
C VAL A 309 8.82 16.41 -8.09
N ASP A 310 9.58 15.40 -8.53
CA ASP A 310 9.17 14.46 -9.57
C ASP A 310 8.49 13.20 -8.99
N VAL A 311 7.68 12.55 -9.82
CA VAL A 311 7.01 11.27 -9.50
C VAL A 311 8.01 10.12 -9.65
N SER A 312 9.00 10.08 -8.76
CA SER A 312 9.95 8.97 -8.63
C SER A 312 9.28 7.74 -8.01
N ASN A 313 9.96 6.59 -8.05
CA ASN A 313 9.49 5.37 -7.36
C ASN A 313 9.27 5.64 -5.85
N SER A 314 10.11 6.49 -5.25
CA SER A 314 9.99 6.87 -3.84
C SER A 314 8.75 7.72 -3.58
N SER A 315 8.54 8.79 -4.35
CA SER A 315 7.37 9.66 -4.16
C SER A 315 6.06 8.91 -4.42
N GLU A 316 5.99 8.07 -5.45
CA GLU A 316 4.81 7.24 -5.72
C GLU A 316 4.55 6.29 -4.55
N PHE A 317 5.57 5.55 -4.12
CA PHE A 317 5.45 4.62 -3.00
C PHE A 317 4.95 5.32 -1.74
N PHE A 318 5.59 6.41 -1.30
CA PHE A 318 5.21 7.08 -0.06
C PHE A 318 3.84 7.76 -0.13
N ALA A 319 3.42 8.27 -1.29
CA ALA A 319 2.08 8.83 -1.46
C ALA A 319 0.99 7.77 -1.26
N HIS A 320 1.15 6.61 -1.88
CA HIS A 320 0.20 5.50 -1.74
C HIS A 320 0.28 4.83 -0.37
N ALA A 321 1.49 4.62 0.16
CA ALA A 321 1.71 4.06 1.49
C ALA A 321 1.08 4.91 2.58
N PHE A 322 1.16 6.24 2.47
CA PHE A 322 0.54 7.16 3.41
C PHE A 322 -0.97 7.01 3.49
N TYR A 323 -1.66 7.02 2.35
CA TYR A 323 -3.12 6.86 2.34
C TYR A 323 -3.56 5.45 2.74
N TYR A 324 -2.80 4.42 2.36
CA TYR A 324 -3.05 3.07 2.83
C TYR A 324 -2.88 2.97 4.36
N ALA A 325 -1.81 3.57 4.92
CA ALA A 325 -1.58 3.63 6.36
C ALA A 325 -2.71 4.38 7.09
N ARG A 326 -3.12 5.56 6.61
CA ARG A 326 -4.25 6.31 7.17
C ARG A 326 -5.52 5.47 7.22
N ARG A 327 -5.89 4.80 6.12
CA ARG A 327 -7.06 3.90 6.10
C ARG A 327 -6.92 2.74 7.09
N THR A 328 -5.76 2.08 7.14
CA THR A 328 -5.51 0.98 8.09
C THR A 328 -5.67 1.44 9.54
N TYR A 329 -5.14 2.61 9.88
CA TYR A 329 -5.24 3.16 11.24
C TYR A 329 -6.67 3.63 11.58
N ASP A 330 -7.37 4.26 10.63
CA ASP A 330 -8.76 4.67 10.82
C ASP A 330 -9.68 3.44 10.99
N GLN A 331 -9.44 2.36 10.23
CA GLN A 331 -10.15 1.08 10.38
C GLN A 331 -9.87 0.40 11.73
N LEU A 332 -8.64 0.51 12.24
CA LEU A 332 -8.28 0.01 13.57
C LEU A 332 -9.11 0.73 14.65
N LEU A 333 -9.25 2.05 14.56
CA LEU A 333 -10.11 2.84 15.46
C LEU A 333 -11.59 2.47 15.33
N GLN A 334 -12.09 2.33 14.10
CA GLN A 334 -13.48 1.96 13.82
C GLN A 334 -13.84 0.55 14.33
N SER A 335 -12.86 -0.36 14.40
CA SER A 335 -13.06 -1.71 14.92
C SER A 335 -12.97 -1.81 16.46
N GLY A 336 -12.86 -0.67 17.15
CA GLY A 336 -12.88 -0.57 18.61
C GLY A 336 -11.50 -0.66 19.27
N HIS A 337 -10.42 -0.67 18.49
CA HIS A 337 -9.07 -0.56 19.05
C HIS A 337 -8.71 0.91 19.28
N HIS A 338 -7.80 1.17 20.22
CA HIS A 338 -7.41 2.51 20.59
C HIS A 338 -5.91 2.66 20.60
N PHE A 339 -5.43 3.80 20.09
CA PHE A 339 -4.05 4.25 20.19
C PHE A 339 -4.05 5.77 20.20
N ASP A 340 -3.08 6.36 20.90
CA ASP A 340 -3.00 7.80 21.02
C ASP A 340 -2.49 8.42 19.71
N HIS A 341 -3.22 9.37 19.16
CA HIS A 341 -2.89 10.02 17.89
C HIS A 341 -3.66 11.32 17.73
N GLN A 342 -3.28 12.10 16.72
CA GLN A 342 -4.09 13.18 16.20
C GLN A 342 -3.79 13.38 14.71
N TRP A 343 -4.83 13.34 13.88
CA TRP A 343 -4.75 13.72 12.45
C TRP A 343 -4.83 15.24 12.29
N CYS A 344 -3.87 15.95 12.90
CA CYS A 344 -3.85 17.40 12.94
C CYS A 344 -3.18 18.06 11.73
N GLY A 345 -2.76 17.26 10.76
CA GLY A 345 -1.92 17.70 9.65
C GLY A 345 -0.44 17.81 10.03
N VAL A 346 0.36 18.04 9.00
CA VAL A 346 1.81 18.26 9.10
C VAL A 346 2.20 19.45 8.25
N LEU A 347 2.85 20.42 8.89
CA LEU A 347 3.34 21.63 8.23
C LEU A 347 4.84 21.49 7.94
N LEU A 348 5.20 21.41 6.66
CA LEU A 348 6.58 21.38 6.18
C LEU A 348 7.06 22.82 5.95
N GLN A 349 7.66 23.45 6.95
CA GLN A 349 8.04 24.85 6.88
C GLN A 349 9.30 25.08 6.05
N ALA A 350 9.29 26.16 5.26
CA ALA A 350 10.38 26.58 4.39
C ALA A 350 11.47 27.34 5.16
N VAL A 351 12.05 26.74 6.19
CA VAL A 351 12.98 27.42 7.12
C VAL A 351 14.35 27.77 6.52
N LYS A 352 14.61 27.40 5.26
CA LYS A 352 15.84 27.71 4.51
C LYS A 352 15.52 28.03 3.04
N PRO A 353 16.31 28.90 2.36
CA PRO A 353 16.09 29.24 0.95
C PRO A 353 16.03 28.03 0.01
N ALA A 354 16.92 27.04 0.19
CA ALA A 354 16.91 25.83 -0.63
C ALA A 354 15.63 24.99 -0.44
N LYS A 355 15.05 25.00 0.77
CA LYS A 355 13.79 24.30 1.05
C LYS A 355 12.62 25.04 0.40
N LEU A 356 12.60 26.37 0.45
CA LEU A 356 11.61 27.20 -0.24
C LEU A 356 11.62 26.93 -1.75
N ALA A 357 12.79 27.00 -2.39
CA ALA A 357 12.95 26.75 -3.82
C ALA A 357 12.47 25.33 -4.22
N PHE A 358 12.75 24.32 -3.39
CA PHE A 358 12.23 22.96 -3.59
C PHE A 358 10.69 22.93 -3.56
N GLN A 359 10.07 23.59 -2.58
CA GLN A 359 8.61 23.59 -2.41
C GLN A 359 7.91 24.36 -3.53
N GLU A 360 8.46 25.49 -3.96
CA GLU A 360 7.95 26.26 -5.10
C GLU A 360 8.00 25.45 -6.40
N ASN A 361 9.08 24.70 -6.63
CA ASN A 361 9.19 23.79 -7.77
C ASN A 361 8.15 22.66 -7.71
N LEU A 362 7.95 22.05 -6.53
CA LEU A 362 6.92 21.03 -6.33
C LEU A 362 5.52 21.56 -6.68
N LEU A 363 5.18 22.78 -6.22
CA LEU A 363 3.89 23.42 -6.48
C LEU A 363 3.73 23.78 -7.96
N THR A 364 4.81 24.24 -8.61
CA THR A 364 4.80 24.61 -10.04
C THR A 364 4.52 23.41 -10.94
N LYS A 365 5.07 22.21 -10.63
CA LYS A 365 4.87 21.01 -11.44
C LYS A 365 3.48 20.38 -11.31
N GLN A 366 2.75 20.64 -10.22
CA GLN A 366 1.38 20.15 -9.99
C GLN A 366 1.20 18.63 -10.23
N HIS A 367 2.20 17.83 -9.85
CA HIS A 367 2.09 16.37 -9.96
C HIS A 367 1.18 15.77 -8.88
N TRP A 368 1.05 16.45 -7.74
CA TRP A 368 0.36 15.95 -6.55
C TRP A 368 -0.98 16.67 -6.36
N PRO A 369 -2.06 15.96 -5.97
CA PRO A 369 -3.34 16.58 -5.72
C PRO A 369 -3.27 17.48 -4.47
N THR A 370 -4.01 18.58 -4.47
CA THR A 370 -4.05 19.54 -3.34
C THR A 370 -4.58 18.93 -2.06
N SER A 371 -5.40 17.87 -2.14
CA SER A 371 -5.83 17.08 -0.99
C SER A 371 -4.69 16.33 -0.30
N LEU A 372 -3.62 15.96 -1.03
CA LEU A 372 -2.42 15.36 -0.44
C LEU A 372 -1.51 16.44 0.17
N ILE A 373 -1.25 17.50 -0.58
CA ILE A 373 -0.31 18.55 -0.18
C ILE A 373 -0.59 19.85 -0.92
N TYR A 374 -0.61 20.97 -0.20
CA TYR A 374 -0.79 22.30 -0.80
C TYR A 374 0.13 23.34 -0.15
N GLY A 375 0.38 24.43 -0.87
CA GLY A 375 1.19 25.54 -0.38
C GLY A 375 0.39 26.43 0.56
N VAL A 376 1.04 26.93 1.61
CA VAL A 376 0.45 27.88 2.56
C VAL A 376 1.40 29.05 2.76
N ASP A 377 0.86 30.26 2.86
CA ASP A 377 1.62 31.45 3.27
C ASP A 377 1.82 31.50 4.80
N GLU A 378 2.51 32.53 5.29
CA GLU A 378 2.79 32.72 6.72
C GLU A 378 1.52 32.88 7.57
N LYS A 379 0.48 33.52 7.02
CA LYS A 379 -0.78 33.76 7.74
C LYS A 379 -1.62 32.50 7.80
N GLU A 380 -1.70 31.76 6.71
CA GLU A 380 -2.34 30.44 6.65
C GLU A 380 -1.61 29.44 7.56
N SER A 381 -0.27 29.47 7.56
CA SER A 381 0.59 28.71 8.47
C SER A 381 0.26 29.00 9.95
N GLU A 382 0.06 30.26 10.33
CA GLU A 382 -0.35 30.66 11.68
C GLU A 382 -1.76 30.15 12.04
N ILE A 383 -2.74 30.30 11.13
CA ILE A 383 -4.11 29.82 11.35
C ILE A 383 -4.14 28.30 11.58
N ILE A 384 -3.43 27.55 10.73
CA ILE A 384 -3.37 26.10 10.77
C ILE A 384 -2.64 25.61 12.01
N SER A 385 -1.45 26.18 12.28
CA SER A 385 -0.62 25.73 13.39
C SER A 385 -1.09 26.23 14.74
N GLY A 386 -1.91 27.30 14.79
CA GLY A 386 -2.31 27.95 16.04
C GLY A 386 -1.20 28.79 16.67
N VAL A 387 -0.02 28.86 16.06
CA VAL A 387 1.13 29.61 16.55
C VAL A 387 1.71 30.48 15.45
N ARG A 388 2.15 31.69 15.81
CA ARG A 388 2.80 32.58 14.85
C ARG A 388 4.21 32.09 14.55
N THR A 389 4.50 31.89 13.26
CA THR A 389 5.85 31.59 12.77
C THR A 389 6.15 32.45 11.54
N PRO A 390 7.41 32.81 11.27
CA PRO A 390 7.77 33.65 10.12
C PRO A 390 7.84 32.85 8.81
N TYR A 391 7.35 31.61 8.77
CA TYR A 391 7.58 30.68 7.67
C TYR A 391 6.29 30.28 6.99
N ARG A 392 6.25 30.50 5.67
CA ARG A 392 5.41 29.76 4.75
C ARG A 392 5.88 28.31 4.56
N GLY A 393 5.10 27.50 3.85
CA GLY A 393 5.49 26.12 3.60
C GLY A 393 4.51 25.30 2.77
N LEU A 394 4.58 23.99 2.96
CA LEU A 394 3.57 23.05 2.46
C LEU A 394 2.81 22.44 3.63
N PHE A 395 1.51 22.24 3.48
CA PHE A 395 0.67 21.56 4.45
C PHE A 395 0.13 20.24 3.89
N ILE A 396 0.20 19.20 4.73
CA ILE A 396 -0.33 17.86 4.45
C ILE A 396 -1.50 17.65 5.42
N PRO A 397 -2.76 17.85 5.00
CA PRO A 397 -3.91 17.94 5.90
C PRO A 397 -4.23 16.61 6.58
N ASP A 398 -4.04 15.50 5.86
CA ASP A 398 -4.25 14.16 6.39
C ASP A 398 -3.07 13.65 7.24
N GLY A 399 -2.04 14.47 7.45
CA GLY A 399 -0.92 14.12 8.30
C GLY A 399 -1.29 14.16 9.78
N GLY A 400 -0.31 13.87 10.64
CA GLY A 400 -0.45 14.12 12.06
C GLY A 400 0.66 13.48 12.87
N TRP A 401 0.35 13.12 14.11
CA TRP A 401 1.23 12.34 14.96
C TRP A 401 0.51 11.12 15.53
N ILE A 402 1.28 10.07 15.82
CA ILE A 402 0.81 8.84 16.45
C ILE A 402 1.77 8.48 17.59
N ASN A 403 1.28 7.92 18.68
CA ASN A 403 2.07 7.21 19.67
C ASN A 403 2.36 5.77 19.17
N PRO A 404 3.57 5.46 18.70
CA PRO A 404 3.86 4.17 18.08
C PRO A 404 3.72 2.95 19.03
N PRO A 405 4.09 2.99 20.32
CA PRO A 405 3.84 1.87 21.23
C PRO A 405 2.37 1.47 21.33
N SER A 406 1.47 2.42 21.57
CA SER A 406 0.02 2.12 21.65
C SER A 406 -0.54 1.63 20.31
N LEU A 407 -0.06 2.17 19.18
CA LEU A 407 -0.41 1.65 17.87
C LEU A 407 0.04 0.19 17.67
N ILE A 408 1.28 -0.13 18.05
CA ILE A 408 1.82 -1.50 17.90
C ILE A 408 1.02 -2.49 18.72
N GLN A 409 0.67 -2.13 19.95
CA GLN A 409 -0.22 -2.96 20.78
C GLN A 409 -1.57 -3.17 20.10
N ALA A 410 -2.22 -2.08 19.65
CA ALA A 410 -3.50 -2.15 18.97
C ALA A 410 -3.47 -3.01 17.70
N LEU A 411 -2.39 -2.96 16.93
CA LEU A 411 -2.19 -3.79 15.74
C LEU A 411 -2.09 -5.29 16.09
N PHE A 412 -1.33 -5.66 17.13
CA PHE A 412 -1.26 -7.05 17.58
C PHE A 412 -2.58 -7.54 18.17
N ASP A 413 -3.29 -6.70 18.93
CA ASP A 413 -4.62 -7.03 19.46
C ASP A 413 -5.62 -7.28 18.33
N ALA A 414 -5.59 -6.44 17.29
CA ALA A 414 -6.42 -6.62 16.10
C ALA A 414 -6.06 -7.90 15.34
N ALA A 415 -4.76 -8.20 15.20
CA ALA A 415 -4.31 -9.44 14.59
C ALA A 415 -4.80 -10.67 15.38
N TYR A 416 -4.70 -10.64 16.71
CA TYR A 416 -5.12 -11.73 17.59
C TYR A 416 -6.63 -12.00 17.50
N LYS A 417 -7.43 -10.94 17.36
CA LYS A 417 -8.89 -11.03 17.15
C LYS A 417 -9.27 -11.73 15.84
N CYS A 418 -8.44 -11.62 14.80
CA CYS A 418 -8.64 -12.31 13.54
C CYS A 418 -8.13 -13.76 13.61
N VAL A 419 -6.89 -13.98 14.06
CA VAL A 419 -6.25 -15.28 14.19
C VAL A 419 -5.42 -15.30 15.48
N PRO A 420 -5.75 -16.16 16.47
CA PRO A 420 -4.93 -16.31 17.66
C PRO A 420 -3.51 -16.78 17.32
N PHE A 421 -2.50 -16.21 17.98
CA PHE A 421 -1.08 -16.53 17.79
C PHE A 421 -0.32 -16.55 19.11
N SER A 422 0.87 -17.18 19.13
CA SER A 422 1.76 -17.14 20.29
C SER A 422 2.71 -15.94 20.19
N LEU A 423 2.81 -15.17 21.28
CA LEU A 423 3.79 -14.10 21.44
C LEU A 423 4.88 -14.52 22.42
N HIS A 424 6.10 -14.71 21.92
CA HIS A 424 7.27 -15.09 22.70
C HIS A 424 8.15 -13.87 22.98
N LEU A 425 7.98 -13.26 24.16
CA LEU A 425 8.84 -12.20 24.68
C LEU A 425 10.08 -12.78 25.37
N ASN A 426 11.13 -11.98 25.54
CA ASN A 426 12.43 -12.45 26.04
C ASN A 426 13.00 -13.63 25.23
N CYS A 427 12.64 -13.70 23.95
CA CYS A 427 12.96 -14.80 23.06
C CYS A 427 13.86 -14.28 21.93
N GLU A 428 15.17 -14.35 22.15
CA GLU A 428 16.16 -14.01 21.14
C GLU A 428 16.26 -15.16 20.14
N VAL A 429 15.99 -14.90 18.86
CA VAL A 429 16.26 -15.86 17.79
C VAL A 429 17.71 -15.71 17.37
N GLN A 430 18.50 -16.75 17.64
CA GLN A 430 19.95 -16.73 17.46
C GLN A 430 20.37 -17.28 16.09
N GLN A 431 19.70 -18.32 15.62
CA GLN A 431 19.99 -18.95 14.32
C GLN A 431 18.72 -19.41 13.61
N LEU A 432 18.80 -19.43 12.28
CA LEU A 432 17.78 -19.98 11.40
C LEU A 432 18.37 -21.15 10.64
N HIS A 433 17.67 -22.29 10.67
CA HIS A 433 18.02 -23.48 9.92
C HIS A 433 16.87 -23.85 9.00
N ASN A 434 17.17 -24.21 7.75
CA ASN A 434 16.18 -24.74 6.82
C ASN A 434 16.48 -26.21 6.53
N HIS A 435 15.54 -27.08 6.84
CA HIS A 435 15.59 -28.50 6.53
C HIS A 435 14.34 -28.88 5.76
N ASN A 436 14.50 -29.36 4.51
CA ASN A 436 13.39 -29.81 3.65
C ASN A 436 12.26 -28.78 3.51
N ASN A 437 12.58 -27.51 3.28
CA ASN A 437 11.61 -26.40 3.19
C ASN A 437 10.81 -26.13 4.48
N GLN A 438 11.36 -26.55 5.63
CA GLN A 438 10.86 -26.17 6.94
C GLN A 438 11.95 -25.41 7.70
N TRP A 439 11.55 -24.27 8.24
CA TRP A 439 12.38 -23.42 9.07
C TRP A 439 12.30 -23.83 10.53
N GLN A 440 13.47 -23.91 11.14
CA GLN A 440 13.69 -24.06 12.57
C GLN A 440 14.39 -22.79 13.09
N LEU A 441 13.86 -22.26 14.19
CA LEU A 441 14.39 -21.12 14.91
C LEU A 441 15.07 -21.66 16.16
N GLN A 442 16.38 -21.49 16.26
CA GLN A 442 17.11 -21.72 17.50
C GLN A 442 17.04 -20.45 18.34
N THR A 443 16.51 -20.54 19.56
CA THR A 443 16.25 -19.37 20.41
C THR A 443 16.83 -19.51 21.81
N SER A 444 16.87 -18.39 22.55
CA SER A 444 17.22 -18.37 23.98
C SER A 444 16.29 -19.22 24.86
N LEU A 445 15.08 -19.55 24.39
CA LEU A 445 14.08 -20.35 25.10
C LEU A 445 14.01 -21.81 24.59
N GLY A 446 14.92 -22.20 23.69
CA GLY A 446 14.91 -23.50 23.02
C GLY A 446 14.53 -23.42 21.55
N ASP A 447 14.39 -24.57 20.90
CA ASP A 447 14.16 -24.65 19.47
C ASP A 447 12.67 -24.66 19.13
N PHE A 448 12.29 -23.85 18.13
CA PHE A 448 10.96 -23.83 17.55
C PHE A 448 11.02 -24.34 16.11
N THR A 449 10.10 -25.24 15.74
CA THR A 449 10.11 -25.94 14.44
C THR A 449 8.76 -25.80 13.72
N ASN A 450 8.64 -26.40 12.53
CA ASN A 450 7.41 -26.48 11.72
C ASN A 450 6.94 -25.16 11.09
N TYR A 451 7.85 -24.23 10.84
CA TYR A 451 7.52 -23.03 10.06
C TYR A 451 7.78 -23.28 8.58
N SER A 452 6.81 -22.97 7.73
CA SER A 452 7.04 -22.95 6.28
C SER A 452 7.73 -21.67 5.82
N HIS A 453 7.56 -20.59 6.60
CA HIS A 453 7.98 -19.25 6.25
C HIS A 453 8.51 -18.51 7.49
N VAL A 454 9.45 -17.60 7.28
CA VAL A 454 10.01 -16.72 8.31
C VAL A 454 10.04 -15.30 7.78
N VAL A 455 9.61 -14.33 8.59
CA VAL A 455 9.72 -12.90 8.29
C VAL A 455 10.68 -12.25 9.27
N ILE A 456 11.81 -11.76 8.77
CA ILE A 456 12.78 -10.97 9.53
C ILE A 456 12.32 -9.50 9.54
N ALA A 457 11.86 -9.04 10.70
CA ALA A 457 11.40 -7.68 10.96
C ALA A 457 12.18 -7.02 12.11
N CYS A 458 13.48 -7.33 12.23
CA CYS A 458 14.34 -6.98 13.36
C CYS A 458 15.00 -5.58 13.26
N GLY A 459 14.42 -4.64 12.51
CA GLY A 459 15.02 -3.30 12.37
C GLY A 459 16.47 -3.37 11.84
N ASP A 460 17.39 -2.63 12.47
CA ASP A 460 18.80 -2.61 12.07
C ASP A 460 19.51 -3.95 12.27
N GLN A 461 19.03 -4.78 13.20
CA GLN A 461 19.54 -6.14 13.46
C GLN A 461 19.09 -7.18 12.43
N SER A 462 18.37 -6.78 11.37
CA SER A 462 17.88 -7.72 10.33
C SER A 462 19.00 -8.44 9.56
N HIS A 463 20.26 -8.02 9.69
CA HIS A 463 21.43 -8.64 9.08
C HIS A 463 22.16 -9.64 10.00
N GLN A 464 21.63 -9.94 11.20
CA GLN A 464 22.32 -10.82 12.16
C GLN A 464 22.29 -12.31 11.78
N PHE A 465 21.38 -12.72 10.90
CA PHE A 465 21.26 -14.11 10.46
C PHE A 465 22.16 -14.36 9.25
N LYS A 466 22.77 -15.54 9.17
CA LYS A 466 23.62 -15.95 8.03
C LYS A 466 22.95 -15.69 6.69
N GLN A 467 21.66 -15.98 6.59
CA GLN A 467 20.84 -15.85 5.39
C GLN A 467 20.61 -14.40 4.95
N SER A 468 20.61 -13.46 5.89
CA SER A 468 20.34 -12.03 5.65
C SER A 468 21.55 -11.13 5.90
N ALA A 469 22.72 -11.70 6.14
CA ALA A 469 23.96 -10.98 6.47
C ALA A 469 24.41 -10.00 5.37
N GLU A 470 24.04 -10.26 4.11
CA GLU A 470 24.40 -9.40 2.98
C GLU A 470 23.40 -8.24 2.73
N LEU A 471 22.35 -8.10 3.53
CA LEU A 471 21.46 -6.95 3.42
C LEU A 471 22.29 -5.66 3.70
N PRO A 472 22.27 -4.66 2.79
CA PRO A 472 23.16 -3.50 2.87
C PRO A 472 22.59 -2.42 3.82
N LEU A 473 22.33 -2.82 5.06
CA LEU A 473 21.71 -1.99 6.08
C LEU A 473 22.69 -0.94 6.60
N VAL A 474 22.18 0.25 6.84
CA VAL A 474 22.93 1.38 7.41
C VAL A 474 22.20 1.80 8.69
N PRO A 475 22.81 1.59 9.88
CA PRO A 475 22.25 2.09 11.12
C PRO A 475 22.35 3.62 11.17
N VAL A 476 21.33 4.25 11.72
CA VAL A 476 21.27 5.69 11.95
C VAL A 476 20.68 5.92 13.32
N ARG A 477 21.54 6.22 14.28
CA ARG A 477 21.11 6.63 15.61
C ARG A 477 20.38 7.97 15.54
N GLY A 478 19.32 8.12 16.32
CA GLY A 478 18.71 9.41 16.58
C GLY A 478 18.05 9.47 17.94
N GLN A 479 18.17 10.64 18.58
CA GLN A 479 17.56 10.96 19.86
C GLN A 479 16.39 11.91 19.69
N VAL A 480 15.26 11.59 20.33
CA VAL A 480 14.07 12.44 20.45
C VAL A 480 13.95 12.88 21.90
N SER A 481 13.81 14.17 22.12
CA SER A 481 13.66 14.78 23.44
C SER A 481 12.17 15.06 23.73
N GLN A 482 11.76 14.85 24.97
CA GLN A 482 10.46 15.26 25.51
C GLN A 482 10.64 16.55 26.29
N ILE A 483 9.96 17.60 25.87
CA ILE A 483 10.02 18.91 26.51
C ILE A 483 8.66 19.26 27.09
N ASN A 484 8.65 19.79 28.31
CA ASN A 484 7.40 20.15 28.99
C ASN A 484 6.71 21.29 28.24
N ALA A 485 5.40 21.14 28.05
CA ALA A 485 4.57 22.14 27.40
C ALA A 485 4.38 23.36 28.30
N THR A 486 4.50 24.55 27.73
CA THR A 486 4.19 25.83 28.39
C THR A 486 2.76 26.25 28.08
N HIS A 487 2.27 27.29 28.76
CA HIS A 487 0.97 27.87 28.44
C HIS A 487 0.87 28.27 26.96
N HIS A 488 1.92 28.87 26.41
CA HIS A 488 1.95 29.30 25.02
C HIS A 488 2.15 28.14 24.04
N SER A 489 3.02 27.17 24.35
CA SER A 489 3.29 26.06 23.42
C SER A 489 2.09 25.12 23.24
N LYS A 490 1.21 25.02 24.25
CA LYS A 490 -0.05 24.26 24.18
C LYS A 490 -1.01 24.74 23.09
N THR A 491 -0.82 25.94 22.57
CA THR A 491 -1.63 26.46 21.46
C THR A 491 -1.30 25.84 20.11
N LEU A 492 -0.16 25.13 19.99
CA LEU A 492 0.24 24.43 18.77
C LEU A 492 -0.74 23.30 18.43
N LYS A 493 -1.35 23.38 17.25
CA LYS A 493 -2.38 22.46 16.77
C LYS A 493 -1.86 21.40 15.81
N THR A 494 -0.78 21.65 15.08
CA THR A 494 -0.24 20.78 14.02
C THR A 494 1.20 20.35 14.31
N VAL A 495 1.67 19.27 13.68
CA VAL A 495 3.10 18.94 13.68
C VAL A 495 3.85 19.95 12.81
N LEU A 496 4.94 20.50 13.33
CA LEU A 496 5.88 21.33 12.58
C LEU A 496 7.06 20.49 12.12
N CYS A 497 7.39 20.51 10.84
CA CYS A 497 8.60 19.94 10.28
C CYS A 497 9.50 21.07 9.75
N HIS A 498 10.71 21.12 10.27
CA HIS A 498 11.77 22.07 9.95
C HIS A 498 13.04 21.28 9.58
N LYS A 499 14.21 21.64 10.14
CA LYS A 499 15.41 20.78 10.12
C LYS A 499 15.28 19.56 11.06
N GLY A 500 14.23 19.55 11.87
CA GLY A 500 13.74 18.43 12.67
C GLY A 500 12.21 18.42 12.62
N TYR A 501 11.57 17.99 13.69
CA TYR A 501 10.14 18.05 13.92
C TYR A 501 9.83 18.42 15.37
N PHE A 502 8.69 19.06 15.55
CA PHE A 502 8.11 19.43 16.83
C PHE A 502 6.61 19.13 16.82
N THR A 503 6.12 18.37 17.78
CA THR A 503 4.73 17.90 17.81
C THR A 503 3.83 18.82 18.64
N PRO A 504 2.50 18.82 18.43
CA PRO A 504 1.53 19.31 19.41
C PRO A 504 1.70 18.62 20.76
N HIS A 505 1.24 19.27 21.82
CA HIS A 505 1.36 18.71 23.16
C HIS A 505 0.52 17.44 23.29
N TYR A 506 1.05 16.47 24.03
CA TYR A 506 0.36 15.26 24.46
C TYR A 506 0.82 14.95 25.89
N ARG A 507 -0.13 14.82 26.81
CA ARG A 507 0.14 14.69 28.26
C ARG A 507 1.12 15.75 28.78
N ASP A 508 0.84 17.00 28.44
CA ASP A 508 1.64 18.19 28.82
C ASP A 508 3.10 18.16 28.35
N GLN A 509 3.43 17.37 27.32
CA GLN A 509 4.77 17.31 26.73
C GLN A 509 4.73 17.40 25.20
N HIS A 510 5.82 17.88 24.61
CA HIS A 510 6.05 17.85 23.17
C HIS A 510 7.22 16.92 22.85
N CYS A 511 7.13 16.21 21.73
CA CYS A 511 8.29 15.56 21.13
C CYS A 511 9.03 16.56 20.25
N MET A 512 10.34 16.68 20.49
CA MET A 512 11.25 17.48 19.70
C MET A 512 12.39 16.60 19.21
N GLY A 513 12.66 16.63 17.91
CA GLY A 513 13.77 15.84 17.40
C GLY A 513 13.99 15.94 15.90
N ALA A 514 14.90 15.19 15.35
CA ALA A 514 15.80 14.30 16.08
C ALA A 514 17.21 14.42 15.54
N THR A 515 18.17 14.08 16.38
CA THR A 515 19.55 13.87 15.93
C THR A 515 19.63 12.78 14.86
N PHE A 516 20.73 12.78 14.12
CA PHE A 516 20.95 11.92 12.96
C PHE A 516 22.43 11.56 12.86
N ASP A 517 22.82 10.47 13.51
CA ASP A 517 24.20 9.99 13.54
C ASP A 517 24.30 8.72 12.69
N LYS A 518 24.80 8.86 11.46
CA LYS A 518 24.91 7.76 10.50
C LYS A 518 26.08 6.84 10.88
N GLY A 519 25.82 5.53 10.93
CA GLY A 519 26.83 4.51 11.27
C GLY A 519 27.05 4.31 12.77
N GLU A 520 26.35 5.06 13.62
CA GLU A 520 26.37 4.92 15.07
C GLU A 520 25.24 3.97 15.52
N SER A 521 25.52 3.16 16.54
CA SER A 521 24.62 2.13 17.07
C SER A 521 24.43 2.21 18.59
N ASN A 522 25.10 3.13 19.29
CA ASN A 522 24.91 3.31 20.74
C ASN A 522 23.55 3.96 21.08
N THR A 523 22.70 3.32 21.88
CA THR A 523 21.37 3.81 22.27
C THR A 523 21.35 4.61 23.58
N GLU A 524 22.51 4.93 24.16
CA GLU A 524 22.60 5.81 25.33
C GLU A 524 22.05 7.21 25.01
N VAL A 525 21.25 7.71 25.93
CA VAL A 525 20.77 9.10 25.90
C VAL A 525 21.94 10.03 26.24
N ARG A 526 22.17 11.03 25.38
CA ARG A 526 23.26 12.00 25.55
C ARG A 526 22.68 13.39 25.79
N GLU A 527 23.20 14.09 26.77
CA GLU A 527 22.76 15.47 27.04
C GLU A 527 23.15 16.43 25.90
N SER A 528 24.27 16.17 25.22
CA SER A 528 24.66 16.92 24.02
C SER A 528 23.59 16.85 22.91
N ASP A 529 22.87 15.73 22.81
CA ASP A 529 21.83 15.56 21.79
C ASP A 529 20.52 16.26 22.18
N ASN A 530 20.22 16.34 23.47
CA ASN A 530 19.14 17.17 24.00
C ASN A 530 19.40 18.65 23.67
N GLN A 531 20.61 19.13 23.94
CA GLN A 531 21.04 20.47 23.60
C GLN A 531 21.00 20.72 22.08
N LEU A 532 21.42 19.74 21.27
CA LEU A 532 21.37 19.85 19.82
C LEU A 532 19.93 19.92 19.29
N ASN A 533 19.02 19.08 19.77
CA ASN A 533 17.61 19.12 19.40
C ASN A 533 17.00 20.49 19.77
N PHE A 534 17.26 20.98 20.99
CA PHE A 534 16.75 22.26 21.46
C PHE A 534 17.34 23.46 20.70
N SER A 535 18.65 23.46 20.43
CA SER A 535 19.30 24.47 19.60
C SER A 535 18.71 24.49 18.19
N GLN A 536 18.52 23.33 17.55
CA GLN A 536 17.94 23.27 16.21
C GLN A 536 16.50 23.78 16.14
N PHE A 537 15.73 23.65 17.22
CA PHE A 537 14.42 24.26 17.34
C PHE A 537 14.53 25.78 17.51
N ASN A 538 15.36 26.25 18.44
CA ASN A 538 15.54 27.67 18.72
C ASN A 538 16.14 28.47 17.57
N ASP A 539 17.00 27.85 16.74
CA ASP A 539 17.54 28.45 15.52
C ASP A 539 16.44 29.04 14.61
N PHE A 540 15.22 28.49 14.67
CA PHE A 540 14.09 28.92 13.86
C PHE A 540 12.97 29.59 14.66
N TYR A 541 12.79 29.23 15.94
CA TYR A 541 11.61 29.63 16.71
C TYR A 541 11.90 30.49 17.94
N ALA A 542 13.15 30.80 18.29
CA ALA A 542 13.46 31.53 19.53
C ALA A 542 12.73 32.88 19.69
N GLN A 543 12.33 33.51 18.58
CA GLN A 543 11.59 34.79 18.57
C GLN A 543 10.07 34.61 18.49
N CYS A 544 9.57 33.39 18.54
CA CYS A 544 8.13 33.09 18.45
C CYS A 544 7.55 32.87 19.85
N ASP A 545 6.40 33.47 20.14
CA ASP A 545 5.78 33.42 21.47
C ASP A 545 5.54 31.99 21.98
N PHE A 546 5.15 31.05 21.11
CA PHE A 546 4.91 29.67 21.52
C PHE A 546 6.19 28.91 21.95
N ALA A 547 7.35 29.38 21.51
CA ALA A 547 8.64 28.83 21.89
C ALA A 547 9.21 29.48 23.16
N SER A 548 8.62 30.60 23.60
CA SER A 548 9.02 31.25 24.83
C SER A 548 8.85 30.30 26.03
N GLU A 549 9.78 30.40 26.99
CA GLU A 549 9.77 29.66 28.25
C GLU A 549 10.00 28.13 28.14
N LEU A 550 9.99 27.55 26.93
CA LEU A 550 10.42 26.17 26.72
C LEU A 550 11.87 26.02 27.18
N SER A 551 12.11 25.16 28.17
CA SER A 551 13.45 25.01 28.77
C SER A 551 13.68 23.67 29.43
N THR A 552 12.63 23.05 29.98
CA THR A 552 12.75 21.79 30.72
C THR A 552 12.54 20.58 29.83
N ILE A 553 13.63 19.89 29.50
CA ILE A 553 13.59 18.55 28.91
C ILE A 553 13.41 17.54 30.04
N ASP A 554 12.29 16.84 30.03
CA ASP A 554 11.90 15.88 31.07
C ASP A 554 12.53 14.50 30.85
N SER A 555 12.52 14.06 29.59
CA SER A 555 13.09 12.76 29.21
C SER A 555 13.52 12.77 27.74
N ALA A 556 14.24 11.73 27.32
CA ALA A 556 14.62 11.54 25.93
C ALA A 556 14.77 10.05 25.62
N LYS A 557 14.72 9.72 24.32
CA LYS A 557 14.95 8.37 23.82
C LYS A 557 15.89 8.40 22.64
N ALA A 558 16.99 7.67 22.74
CA ALA A 558 17.88 7.38 21.62
C ALA A 558 17.60 5.96 21.11
N ALA A 559 17.50 5.82 19.79
CA ALA A 559 17.26 4.53 19.16
C ALA A 559 17.90 4.47 17.76
N ILE A 560 18.05 3.25 17.24
CA ILE A 560 18.70 3.01 15.95
C ILE A 560 17.65 2.83 14.87
N ARG A 561 17.63 3.76 13.91
CA ARG A 561 16.86 3.59 12.68
C ARG A 561 17.68 2.76 11.72
N CYS A 562 17.00 1.99 10.88
CA CYS A 562 17.64 1.26 9.79
C CYS A 562 17.26 1.91 8.45
N THR A 563 18.24 2.23 7.62
CA THR A 563 18.03 2.65 6.22
C THR A 563 18.92 1.84 5.30
N VAL A 564 18.73 2.00 3.99
CA VAL A 564 19.73 1.67 2.97
C VAL A 564 20.12 2.93 2.21
N ILE A 565 21.13 2.82 1.34
CA ILE A 565 21.73 3.96 0.63
C ILE A 565 20.77 4.69 -0.34
N ASP A 566 19.70 4.04 -0.79
CA ASP A 566 18.68 4.64 -1.67
C ASP A 566 17.41 5.08 -0.92
N HIS A 567 17.40 4.93 0.41
CA HIS A 567 16.31 5.34 1.30
C HIS A 567 14.93 4.73 1.02
N LEU A 568 14.87 3.69 0.18
CA LEU A 568 13.67 2.86 0.02
C LEU A 568 13.76 1.66 0.96
N PRO A 569 12.65 1.22 1.56
CA PRO A 569 12.62 0.00 2.36
C PRO A 569 13.06 -1.26 1.59
N LEU A 570 13.36 -2.31 2.35
CA LEU A 570 13.57 -3.66 1.84
C LEU A 570 12.35 -4.49 2.23
N ALA A 571 11.61 -4.98 1.23
CA ALA A 571 10.39 -5.75 1.44
C ALA A 571 10.24 -6.83 0.38
N GLY A 572 10.24 -8.09 0.81
CA GLY A 572 10.09 -9.27 -0.04
C GLY A 572 10.97 -10.44 0.40
N GLN A 573 11.05 -11.46 -0.45
CA GLN A 573 11.90 -12.62 -0.20
C GLN A 573 13.39 -12.22 -0.10
N VAL A 574 14.09 -12.77 0.92
CA VAL A 574 15.54 -12.61 1.08
C VAL A 574 16.24 -13.34 -0.07
N THR A 575 17.26 -12.68 -0.63
CA THR A 575 17.95 -13.15 -1.83
C THR A 575 19.18 -13.95 -1.44
N ASP A 576 19.28 -15.18 -1.95
CA ASP A 576 20.53 -15.92 -1.98
C ASP A 576 21.48 -15.27 -2.99
N SER A 577 22.44 -14.51 -2.48
CA SER A 577 23.37 -13.71 -3.28
C SER A 577 24.29 -14.54 -4.18
N GLU A 578 24.77 -15.69 -3.72
CA GLU A 578 25.67 -16.56 -4.50
C GLU A 578 24.91 -17.13 -5.70
N GLN A 579 23.74 -17.72 -5.43
CA GLN A 579 22.89 -18.27 -6.49
C GLN A 579 22.37 -17.18 -7.43
N PHE A 580 22.09 -15.98 -6.91
CA PHE A 580 21.68 -14.83 -7.72
C PHE A 580 22.80 -14.42 -8.68
N ALA A 581 24.04 -14.31 -8.20
CA ALA A 581 25.19 -13.95 -9.01
C ALA A 581 25.49 -14.98 -10.10
N LEU A 582 25.28 -16.27 -9.83
CA LEU A 582 25.38 -17.35 -10.82
C LEU A 582 24.26 -17.25 -11.87
N SER A 583 23.01 -17.14 -11.42
CA SER A 583 21.83 -17.19 -12.30
C SER A 583 21.77 -16.01 -13.26
N PHE A 584 22.17 -14.83 -12.78
CA PHE A 584 22.11 -13.58 -13.51
C PHE A 584 23.49 -13.04 -13.94
N ALA A 585 24.51 -13.91 -14.02
CA ALA A 585 25.86 -13.56 -14.45
C ALA A 585 25.95 -12.76 -15.77
N PRO A 586 25.10 -12.98 -16.81
CA PRO A 586 25.12 -12.19 -18.05
C PRO A 586 24.95 -10.67 -17.84
N ILE A 587 24.34 -10.24 -16.73
CA ILE A 587 24.18 -8.80 -16.40
C ILE A 587 25.54 -8.10 -16.29
N LYS A 588 26.58 -8.81 -15.82
CA LYS A 588 27.97 -8.31 -15.78
C LYS A 588 28.57 -8.01 -17.16
N LYS A 589 27.88 -8.40 -18.24
CA LYS A 589 28.25 -8.12 -19.63
C LYS A 589 27.24 -7.20 -20.34
N GLY A 590 26.28 -6.64 -19.59
CA GLY A 590 25.21 -5.81 -20.15
C GLY A 590 24.14 -6.61 -20.87
N GLN A 591 24.12 -7.94 -20.69
CA GLN A 591 23.15 -8.84 -21.30
C GLN A 591 22.00 -9.11 -20.32
N TYR A 592 20.76 -8.83 -20.74
CA TYR A 592 19.55 -8.98 -19.92
C TYR A 592 18.67 -10.15 -20.35
N HIS A 593 19.29 -11.19 -20.91
CA HIS A 593 18.66 -12.42 -21.39
C HIS A 593 19.58 -13.61 -21.13
N SER A 594 19.12 -14.82 -21.48
CA SER A 594 19.91 -16.06 -21.35
C SER A 594 20.37 -16.34 -19.91
N PHE A 595 19.52 -16.01 -18.93
CA PHE A 595 19.76 -16.31 -17.53
C PHE A 595 19.61 -17.82 -17.26
N LEU A 596 20.36 -18.31 -16.27
CA LEU A 596 20.09 -19.64 -15.73
C LEU A 596 18.88 -19.57 -14.79
N PRO A 597 18.15 -20.68 -14.57
CA PRO A 597 17.08 -20.72 -13.57
C PRO A 597 17.58 -20.32 -12.18
N TYR A 598 16.86 -19.40 -11.53
CA TYR A 598 17.13 -19.03 -10.14
C TYR A 598 16.26 -19.87 -9.21
N HIS A 599 16.91 -20.63 -8.33
CA HIS A 599 16.28 -21.40 -7.27
C HIS A 599 16.87 -20.93 -5.94
N SER A 600 16.12 -20.17 -5.15
CA SER A 600 16.60 -19.73 -3.84
C SER A 600 16.86 -20.94 -2.94
N SER A 601 18.04 -21.01 -2.31
CA SER A 601 18.32 -21.99 -1.25
C SER A 601 17.58 -21.66 0.06
N GLN A 602 16.86 -20.54 0.09
CA GLN A 602 16.15 -20.01 1.26
C GLN A 602 14.67 -19.74 0.92
N PRO A 603 13.91 -20.75 0.44
CA PRO A 603 12.49 -20.56 0.15
C PRO A 603 11.73 -20.22 1.44
N GLY A 604 10.76 -19.32 1.34
CA GLY A 604 9.93 -18.91 2.48
C GLY A 604 10.58 -17.92 3.46
N LEU A 605 11.81 -17.45 3.21
CA LEU A 605 12.45 -16.42 4.04
C LEU A 605 12.22 -15.01 3.47
N TYR A 606 11.60 -14.15 4.25
CA TYR A 606 11.24 -12.78 3.88
C TYR A 606 11.86 -11.78 4.84
N SER A 607 12.00 -10.53 4.39
CA SER A 607 12.38 -9.43 5.27
C SER A 607 11.51 -8.20 5.03
N LEU A 608 11.15 -7.52 6.12
CA LEU A 608 10.59 -6.17 6.13
C LEU A 608 11.49 -5.29 7.01
N THR A 609 12.40 -4.55 6.39
CA THR A 609 13.39 -3.73 7.10
C THR A 609 13.73 -2.44 6.35
N ALA A 610 14.70 -1.68 6.87
CA ALA A 610 15.17 -0.41 6.31
C ALA A 610 14.07 0.66 6.18
N LEU A 611 13.13 0.71 7.13
CA LEU A 611 12.00 1.65 7.14
C LEU A 611 12.40 3.12 7.39
N GLY A 612 13.68 3.37 7.72
CA GLY A 612 14.21 4.68 8.04
C GLY A 612 13.46 5.36 9.18
N ALA A 613 13.22 6.66 9.04
CA ALA A 613 12.41 7.45 9.97
C ALA A 613 10.91 7.47 9.59
N ARG A 614 10.45 6.56 8.72
CA ARG A 614 9.11 6.64 8.08
C ARG A 614 8.29 5.36 8.21
N GLY A 615 8.63 4.49 9.16
CA GLY A 615 7.96 3.21 9.37
C GLY A 615 6.45 3.33 9.63
N LEU A 616 5.99 4.37 10.32
CA LEU A 616 4.55 4.63 10.51
C LEU A 616 3.80 4.83 9.18
N CYS A 617 4.48 5.35 8.16
CA CYS A 617 3.89 5.57 6.84
C CYS A 617 4.04 4.34 5.94
N SER A 618 5.18 3.66 5.98
CA SER A 618 5.52 2.62 5.00
C SER A 618 5.15 1.21 5.42
N ALA A 619 5.20 0.87 6.72
CA ALA A 619 5.03 -0.50 7.19
C ALA A 619 3.68 -1.14 6.79
N PRO A 620 2.53 -0.45 6.85
CA PRO A 620 1.25 -1.07 6.52
C PRO A 620 1.18 -1.60 5.08
N LEU A 621 1.54 -0.76 4.09
CA LEU A 621 1.48 -1.16 2.68
C LEU A 621 2.52 -2.24 2.33
N LEU A 622 3.71 -2.18 2.95
CA LEU A 622 4.75 -3.17 2.71
C LEU A 622 4.40 -4.53 3.32
N ALA A 623 3.76 -4.55 4.48
CA ALA A 623 3.28 -5.79 5.09
C ALA A 623 2.21 -6.46 4.23
N GLU A 624 1.25 -5.68 3.73
CA GLU A 624 0.23 -6.18 2.80
C GLU A 624 0.86 -6.69 1.49
N MET A 625 1.88 -6.00 0.97
CA MET A 625 2.63 -6.45 -0.21
C MET A 625 3.32 -7.79 0.03
N ILE A 626 4.01 -7.97 1.16
CA ILE A 626 4.70 -9.23 1.51
C ILE A 626 3.69 -10.36 1.67
N ALA A 627 2.57 -10.12 2.37
CA ALA A 627 1.53 -11.13 2.54
C ALA A 627 0.89 -11.53 1.20
N CYS A 628 0.71 -10.58 0.27
CA CYS A 628 0.25 -10.89 -1.08
C CYS A 628 1.29 -11.66 -1.90
N GLU A 629 2.55 -11.28 -1.80
CA GLU A 629 3.65 -12.01 -2.44
C GLU A 629 3.70 -13.47 -1.99
N MET A 630 3.64 -13.74 -0.67
CA MET A 630 3.60 -15.10 -0.14
C MET A 630 2.47 -15.94 -0.74
N LEU A 631 1.29 -15.35 -0.93
CA LEU A 631 0.12 -16.05 -1.44
C LEU A 631 0.01 -16.06 -2.98
N GLY A 632 0.94 -15.41 -3.69
CA GLY A 632 0.84 -15.24 -5.15
C GLY A 632 -0.34 -14.36 -5.58
N TYR A 633 -0.78 -13.46 -4.71
CA TYR A 633 -1.89 -12.55 -4.91
C TYR A 633 -1.46 -11.26 -5.61
N PRO A 634 -2.40 -10.50 -6.23
CA PRO A 634 -2.07 -9.22 -6.85
C PRO A 634 -1.43 -8.26 -5.84
N LEU A 635 -0.32 -7.63 -6.22
CA LEU A 635 0.39 -6.71 -5.34
C LEU A 635 -0.30 -5.34 -5.28
N PRO A 636 -0.37 -4.68 -4.11
CA PRO A 636 -1.02 -3.37 -3.93
C PRO A 636 -0.17 -2.19 -4.42
N VAL A 637 0.81 -2.43 -5.29
CA VAL A 637 1.77 -1.44 -5.78
C VAL A 637 2.07 -1.66 -7.25
N SER A 638 2.53 -0.61 -7.93
CA SER A 638 3.03 -0.75 -9.30
C SER A 638 4.27 -1.62 -9.35
N LYS A 639 4.50 -2.26 -10.50
CA LYS A 639 5.66 -3.07 -10.82
C LYS A 639 6.96 -2.30 -10.57
N ARG A 640 7.06 -1.04 -11.00
CA ARG A 640 8.26 -0.23 -10.80
C ARG A 640 8.56 0.03 -9.32
N VAL A 641 7.52 0.17 -8.50
CA VAL A 641 7.63 0.30 -7.04
C VAL A 641 8.01 -1.04 -6.43
N ALA A 642 7.35 -2.14 -6.83
CA ALA A 642 7.67 -3.49 -6.39
C ALA A 642 9.16 -3.83 -6.65
N ASP A 643 9.67 -3.58 -7.85
CA ASP A 643 11.07 -3.80 -8.21
C ASP A 643 12.02 -2.94 -7.35
N ALA A 644 11.65 -1.67 -7.11
CA ALA A 644 12.45 -0.74 -6.31
C ALA A 644 12.49 -1.07 -4.81
N LEU A 645 11.54 -1.85 -4.32
CA LEU A 645 11.47 -2.33 -2.94
C LEU A 645 12.09 -3.73 -2.75
N HIS A 646 12.38 -4.43 -3.85
CA HIS A 646 12.87 -5.81 -3.81
C HIS A 646 14.25 -5.89 -3.13
N PRO A 647 14.49 -6.87 -2.22
CA PRO A 647 15.80 -7.04 -1.58
C PRO A 647 16.96 -7.24 -2.57
N ALA A 648 16.77 -8.08 -3.59
CA ALA A 648 17.74 -8.33 -4.67
C ALA A 648 18.22 -7.10 -5.48
N ARG A 649 17.61 -5.91 -5.33
CA ARG A 649 18.00 -4.72 -6.12
C ARG A 649 19.46 -4.32 -5.91
N PHE A 650 20.03 -4.65 -4.75
CA PHE A 650 21.44 -4.39 -4.47
C PHE A 650 22.36 -5.43 -5.08
N ASN A 651 21.97 -6.71 -5.11
CA ASN A 651 22.65 -7.75 -5.86
C ASN A 651 22.70 -7.40 -7.36
N PHE A 652 21.57 -6.94 -7.92
CA PHE A 652 21.50 -6.44 -9.29
C PHE A 652 22.48 -5.28 -9.54
N ARG A 653 22.50 -4.27 -8.64
CA ARG A 653 23.43 -3.14 -8.76
C ARG A 653 24.88 -3.58 -8.66
N GLN A 654 25.20 -4.55 -7.82
CA GLN A 654 26.56 -5.10 -7.70
C GLN A 654 26.99 -5.82 -8.98
N LEU A 655 26.11 -6.62 -9.60
CA LEU A 655 26.39 -7.24 -10.90
C LEU A 655 26.61 -6.19 -11.99
N LYS A 656 25.83 -5.11 -12.00
CA LYS A 656 25.95 -4.03 -12.98
C LYS A 656 27.25 -3.22 -12.83
N LYS A 657 27.75 -3.04 -11.60
CA LYS A 657 29.01 -2.32 -11.29
C LYS A 657 30.27 -3.12 -11.58
N GLY A 658 30.18 -4.42 -11.87
CA GLY A 658 31.32 -5.24 -12.30
C GLY A 658 31.81 -4.95 -13.73
N HIS A 659 31.48 -3.76 -14.26
CA HIS A 659 31.84 -3.21 -15.57
C HIS A 659 32.75 -2.00 -15.40
#